data_AF-A0A7V9G3F3-F1
#
_entry.id   AF-A0A7V9G3F3-F1
#
_cell.length_a   1.000
_cell.length_b   1.000
_cell.length_c   1.000
_cell.angle_alpha   90.00
_cell.angle_beta   90.00
_cell.angle_gamma   90.00
#
_symmetry.space_group_name_H-M   'P 1'
#
loop_
_entity.id
_entity.type
_entity.pdbx_description
1 polymer ?
#
loop_
_entity_poly.entity_id
_entity_poly.type
_entity_poly.pdbx_seq_one_letter_code
_entity_poly.pdbx_strand_id
1 'polypeptide(L)'
;LSFTDVIAAEEWSAVQIKIGMSINPGSVLLEGLRRQDELGTFTEVMPDSWDALIRDPSVPEPAQLSKDAALLLEDWVDGTVANKLLNHPTLPPFRARVAVGTLCRTGLLRPANLNELVVEADAAYAHGDHKTAYGLYRRTLAFGQGTSRIHLHLAELAERFGDHAEAAEAYMAAVQQMSDPSATVVALRNALRLGADKEAVLTQMVAIHLQLGNREETVKNLLGLAELHAERGAREQAMEAVREAQELGADQGSTALMLARFCRADGDVDQAALQLELAARAFHENERLDEAIQAWRELLALLPGRCEYAKECAELLVWSGKKDDAVTVLRTALLTQKEASEDVLLHVYELLAQLAPNDVECHDWLAQSYERRRDRDGATKQLKLAASAQERTGDFAELAATLERIIELGGEKIDTYGWLARTRVKLKQEGLAGEAFCKAVDALLELGLLKDARPLIESALTDLPANLALRQRLAQVTNREGDRATAMKQFLLAADLARGCGDRPTCRDMLVQACRLRPDDLAARVRLAEVAEELKDPNLDSILADVVRVAARTTNHGIALEHARRRIANAGGLAYGPRCELVELLRLCGDTAGQLANGKQLLNELLEQGEFEKAVEILSRLVASHPKNSELMLQLAEVYAALGDERKAFRFYKHVVPLLQLDGKLSEAKVALDLLQGMSEEHEQSMIIMARERIDKGHSVDWDKIRQEAEQDQRRRAAGLVLPLGDKPAEKIPVKSERPLQRVIPRVITPTDDL
;
A
#
# COMPACT_ATOMS: atom_id res chain seq x y z
N LEU A 1 -15.27 33.21 82.18
CA LEU A 1 -15.51 34.66 82.01
C LEU A 1 -14.58 35.40 82.97
N SER A 2 -13.57 36.10 82.46
CA SER A 2 -12.79 37.04 83.27
C SER A 2 -13.65 38.27 83.53
N PHE A 3 -14.07 38.47 84.77
CA PHE A 3 -14.72 39.72 85.16
C PHE A 3 -13.68 40.84 85.09
N THR A 4 -13.90 41.82 84.22
CA THR A 4 -13.15 43.09 84.22
C THR A 4 -13.89 44.05 85.16
N ASP A 5 -13.24 44.45 86.25
CA ASP A 5 -13.82 45.30 87.30
C ASP A 5 -14.09 46.76 86.88
N VAL A 6 -13.93 47.09 85.60
CA VAL A 6 -14.08 48.45 85.09
C VAL A 6 -14.97 48.43 83.85
N ILE A 7 -16.27 48.58 84.06
CA ILE A 7 -17.16 49.12 83.01
C ILE A 7 -16.86 50.62 82.97
N ALA A 8 -16.47 51.16 81.82
CA ALA A 8 -16.28 52.59 81.66
C ALA A 8 -17.58 53.31 82.07
N ALA A 9 -17.50 54.23 83.03
CA ALA A 9 -18.68 54.86 83.65
C ALA A 9 -19.65 55.49 82.63
N GLU A 10 -19.14 55.90 81.47
CA GLU A 10 -19.92 56.46 80.37
C GLU A 10 -20.90 55.44 79.75
N GLU A 11 -20.51 54.17 79.56
CA GLU A 11 -21.37 53.17 78.92
C GLU A 11 -22.58 52.78 79.80
N TRP A 12 -22.36 52.59 81.11
CA TRP A 12 -23.45 52.29 82.04
C TRP A 12 -24.39 53.49 82.20
N SER A 13 -23.85 54.71 82.25
CA SER A 13 -24.67 55.92 82.28
C SER A 13 -25.52 56.10 81.02
N ALA A 14 -24.98 55.77 79.84
CA ALA A 14 -25.72 55.81 78.57
C ALA A 14 -26.86 54.78 78.54
N VAL A 15 -26.65 53.58 79.09
CA VAL A 15 -27.71 52.56 79.24
C VAL A 15 -28.80 53.05 80.19
N GLN A 16 -28.46 53.64 81.34
CA GLN A 16 -29.41 54.18 82.30
C GLN A 16 -30.28 55.30 81.72
N ILE A 17 -29.67 56.18 80.93
CA ILE A 17 -30.40 57.22 80.18
C ILE A 17 -31.36 56.58 79.17
N LYS A 18 -30.92 55.54 78.44
CA LYS A 18 -31.74 54.84 77.44
C LYS A 18 -32.95 54.13 78.05
N ILE A 19 -32.82 53.55 79.24
CA ILE A 19 -33.93 52.88 79.96
C ILE A 19 -34.75 53.83 80.85
N GLY A 20 -34.32 55.09 81.01
CA GLY A 20 -34.99 56.10 81.83
C GLY A 20 -34.97 55.83 83.33
N MET A 21 -34.04 55.01 83.83
CA MET A 21 -33.95 54.61 85.24
C MET A 21 -32.50 54.67 85.74
N SER A 22 -32.29 55.29 86.91
CA SER A 22 -31.02 55.27 87.64
C SER A 22 -30.94 53.99 88.49
N ILE A 23 -30.12 53.03 88.07
CA ILE A 23 -29.95 51.74 88.76
C ILE A 23 -28.61 51.74 89.50
N ASN A 24 -28.63 51.66 90.84
CA ASN A 24 -27.41 51.50 91.62
C ASN A 24 -26.85 50.07 91.44
N PRO A 25 -25.67 49.87 90.84
CA PRO A 25 -25.08 48.54 90.62
C PRO A 25 -24.88 47.78 91.93
N GLY A 26 -24.51 48.47 93.01
CA GLY A 26 -24.25 47.86 94.32
C GLY A 26 -25.50 47.21 94.91
N SER A 27 -26.67 47.84 94.79
CA SER A 27 -27.93 47.23 95.25
C SER A 27 -28.34 46.02 94.41
N VAL A 28 -28.05 46.03 93.10
CA VAL A 28 -28.35 44.89 92.23
C VAL A 28 -27.41 43.72 92.50
N LEU A 29 -26.13 43.99 92.77
CA LEU A 29 -25.14 42.98 93.16
C LEU A 29 -25.48 42.35 94.52
N LEU A 30 -25.85 43.15 95.51
CA LEU A 30 -26.27 42.64 96.83
C LEU A 30 -27.57 41.83 96.75
N GLU A 31 -28.53 42.26 95.93
CA GLU A 31 -29.73 41.47 95.65
C GLU A 31 -29.39 40.18 94.88
N GLY A 32 -28.41 40.21 93.98
CA GLY A 32 -27.87 39.02 93.31
C GLY A 32 -27.25 38.02 94.29
N LEU A 33 -26.40 38.49 95.21
CA LEU A 33 -25.80 37.70 96.28
C LEU A 33 -26.85 37.12 97.22
N ARG A 34 -27.84 37.92 97.66
CA ARG A 34 -28.97 37.43 98.47
C ARG A 34 -29.72 36.29 97.78
N ARG A 35 -30.01 36.46 96.49
CA ARG A 35 -30.68 35.42 95.68
C ARG A 35 -29.82 34.17 95.53
N GLN A 36 -28.50 34.34 95.38
CA GLN A 36 -27.56 33.24 95.31
C GLN A 36 -27.51 32.45 96.64
N ASP A 37 -27.44 33.15 97.78
CA ASP A 37 -27.47 32.53 99.11
C ASP A 37 -28.79 31.78 99.37
N GLU A 38 -29.92 32.41 99.03
CA GLU A 38 -31.25 31.80 99.18
C GLU A 38 -31.40 30.54 98.31
N LEU A 39 -30.97 30.59 97.05
CA LEU A 39 -30.95 29.41 96.17
C LEU A 39 -29.97 28.34 96.68
N GLY A 40 -28.85 28.76 97.27
CA GLY A 40 -27.86 27.89 97.91
C GLY A 40 -28.46 27.01 99.02
N THR A 41 -29.51 27.48 99.71
CA THR A 41 -30.20 26.67 100.72
C THR A 41 -30.96 25.48 100.12
N PHE A 42 -31.34 25.53 98.85
CA PHE A 42 -32.15 24.50 98.20
C PHE A 42 -31.33 23.53 97.35
N THR A 43 -30.03 23.75 97.20
CA THR A 43 -29.18 23.03 96.22
C THR A 43 -29.29 21.50 96.28
N GLU A 44 -29.40 20.91 97.47
CA GLU A 44 -29.51 19.45 97.66
C GLU A 44 -30.89 18.87 97.30
N VAL A 45 -31.93 19.71 97.34
CA VAL A 45 -33.33 19.30 97.19
C VAL A 45 -33.93 19.79 95.87
N MET A 46 -33.21 20.63 95.13
CA MET A 46 -33.66 21.13 93.84
C MET A 46 -33.70 19.99 92.81
N PRO A 47 -34.86 19.75 92.18
CA PRO A 47 -34.97 18.75 91.12
C PRO A 47 -34.19 19.20 89.88
N ASP A 48 -33.74 18.21 89.09
CA ASP A 48 -33.28 18.49 87.73
C ASP A 48 -34.43 19.08 86.92
N SER A 49 -34.10 19.92 85.94
CA SER A 49 -35.06 20.44 84.96
C SER A 49 -35.98 19.37 84.38
N TRP A 50 -35.51 18.15 84.17
CA TRP A 50 -36.29 17.06 83.58
C TRP A 50 -36.82 16.03 84.58
N ASP A 51 -36.69 16.26 85.89
CA ASP A 51 -37.36 15.41 86.87
C ASP A 51 -38.88 15.63 86.81
N ALA A 52 -39.64 14.53 86.66
CA ALA A 52 -41.08 14.56 86.86
C ALA A 52 -41.35 14.71 88.36
N LEU A 53 -42.18 15.70 88.74
CA LEU A 53 -42.52 15.96 90.13
C LEU A 53 -43.85 15.28 90.46
N ILE A 54 -43.81 14.40 91.46
CA ILE A 54 -44.95 13.62 91.92
C ILE A 54 -45.31 14.08 93.33
N ARG A 55 -46.60 14.24 93.58
CA ARG A 55 -47.10 14.58 94.90
C ARG A 55 -47.04 13.35 95.79
N ASP A 56 -46.44 13.49 96.97
CA ASP A 56 -46.49 12.43 97.97
C ASP A 56 -47.83 12.53 98.73
N PRO A 57 -48.78 11.58 98.56
CA PRO A 57 -50.08 11.64 99.23
C PRO A 57 -49.98 11.46 100.74
N SER A 58 -48.83 11.00 101.26
CA SER A 58 -48.61 10.83 102.70
C SER A 58 -48.25 12.13 103.42
N VAL A 59 -47.87 13.18 102.69
CA VAL A 59 -47.50 14.48 103.23
C VAL A 59 -48.69 15.45 103.12
N PRO A 60 -49.33 15.85 104.24
CA PRO A 60 -50.41 16.82 104.22
C PRO A 60 -49.88 18.22 103.88
N GLU A 61 -50.72 19.04 103.23
CA GLU A 61 -50.39 20.43 102.91
C GLU A 61 -50.09 21.24 104.20
N PRO A 62 -48.91 21.89 104.31
CA PRO A 62 -48.59 22.74 105.44
C PRO A 62 -49.60 23.88 105.59
N ALA A 63 -49.96 24.23 106.82
CA ALA A 63 -50.92 25.31 107.11
C ALA A 63 -50.48 26.71 106.62
N GLN A 64 -49.21 26.89 106.26
CA GLN A 64 -48.65 28.13 105.71
C GLN A 64 -47.72 27.83 104.52
N LEU A 65 -48.31 27.62 103.34
CA LEU A 65 -47.59 27.69 102.07
C LEU A 65 -47.40 29.14 101.63
N SER A 66 -46.27 29.45 100.99
CA SER A 66 -46.08 30.75 100.37
C SER A 66 -47.08 30.91 99.20
N LYS A 67 -47.48 32.16 98.90
CA LYS A 67 -48.42 32.43 97.79
C LYS A 67 -47.91 31.86 96.46
N ASP A 68 -46.60 31.92 96.24
CA ASP A 68 -45.94 31.41 95.04
C ASP A 68 -45.92 29.87 95.00
N ALA A 69 -45.75 29.20 96.14
CA ALA A 69 -45.79 27.72 96.22
C ALA A 69 -47.21 27.15 96.11
N ALA A 70 -48.22 27.84 96.66
CA ALA A 70 -49.62 27.48 96.47
C ALA A 70 -50.04 27.61 95.00
N LEU A 71 -49.64 28.70 94.33
CA LEU A 71 -49.88 28.90 92.89
C LEU A 71 -49.28 27.76 92.05
N LEU A 72 -48.02 27.37 92.31
CA LEU A 72 -47.40 26.26 91.58
C LEU A 72 -48.06 24.91 91.86
N LEU A 73 -48.65 24.70 93.05
CA LEU A 73 -49.40 23.48 93.37
C LEU A 73 -50.78 23.43 92.69
N GLU A 74 -51.44 24.58 92.49
CA GLU A 74 -52.70 24.68 91.76
C GLU A 74 -52.51 24.36 90.26
N ASP A 75 -51.41 24.83 89.67
CA ASP A 75 -51.06 24.62 88.27
C ASP A 75 -50.33 23.27 88.02
N TRP A 76 -49.97 22.55 89.09
CA TRP A 76 -49.30 21.25 89.03
C TRP A 76 -50.31 20.12 88.73
N VAL A 77 -49.87 19.17 87.92
CA VAL A 77 -50.57 17.90 87.64
C VAL A 77 -49.56 16.77 87.81
N ASP A 78 -50.01 15.57 88.20
CA ASP A 78 -49.18 14.37 88.24
C ASP A 78 -48.38 14.22 86.93
N GLY A 79 -47.07 14.01 87.06
CA GLY A 79 -46.17 13.88 85.91
C GLY A 79 -45.62 15.19 85.34
N THR A 80 -46.00 16.36 85.90
CA THR A 80 -45.42 17.64 85.44
C THR A 80 -43.92 17.71 85.72
N VAL A 81 -43.18 17.97 84.65
CA VAL A 81 -41.73 18.12 84.70
C VAL A 81 -41.35 19.42 85.40
N ALA A 82 -40.32 19.40 86.25
CA ALA A 82 -39.83 20.57 86.98
C ALA A 82 -39.61 21.81 86.09
N ASN A 83 -39.13 21.64 84.85
CA ASN A 83 -38.95 22.74 83.90
C ASN A 83 -40.23 23.55 83.64
N LYS A 84 -41.41 22.91 83.61
CA LYS A 84 -42.70 23.60 83.42
C LYS A 84 -43.02 24.53 84.60
N LEU A 85 -42.72 24.10 85.83
CA LEU A 85 -42.93 24.91 87.04
C LEU A 85 -41.85 25.98 87.23
N LEU A 86 -40.59 25.66 86.88
CA LEU A 86 -39.46 26.58 86.98
C LEU A 86 -39.56 27.75 86.00
N ASN A 87 -40.21 27.55 84.84
CA ASN A 87 -40.44 28.56 83.82
C ASN A 87 -41.92 28.96 83.73
N HIS A 88 -42.59 29.05 84.88
CA HIS A 88 -44.00 29.42 84.95
C HIS A 88 -44.27 30.80 84.29
N PRO A 89 -45.31 30.96 83.45
CA PRO A 89 -45.53 32.19 82.67
C PRO A 89 -45.76 33.44 83.52
N THR A 90 -46.24 33.29 84.75
CA THR A 90 -46.60 34.41 85.64
C THR A 90 -45.60 34.64 86.77
N LEU A 91 -44.62 33.74 86.98
CA LEU A 91 -43.64 33.86 88.06
C LEU A 91 -42.23 34.13 87.52
N PRO A 92 -41.50 35.12 88.09
CA PRO A 92 -40.09 35.30 87.78
C PRO A 92 -39.26 34.04 88.12
N PRO A 93 -38.22 33.68 87.34
CA PRO A 93 -37.47 32.43 87.51
C PRO A 93 -36.90 32.22 88.91
N PHE A 94 -36.49 33.30 89.58
CA PHE A 94 -36.01 33.24 90.96
C PHE A 94 -37.11 32.78 91.93
N ARG A 95 -38.32 33.35 91.83
CA ARG A 95 -39.44 33.01 92.72
C ARG A 95 -39.96 31.60 92.44
N ALA A 96 -40.01 31.21 91.16
CA ALA A 96 -40.36 29.85 90.77
C ALA A 96 -39.39 28.81 91.36
N ARG A 97 -38.07 29.06 91.30
CA ARG A 97 -37.04 28.19 91.92
C ARG A 97 -37.20 28.07 93.43
N VAL A 98 -37.43 29.19 94.13
CA VAL A 98 -37.66 29.16 95.58
C VAL A 98 -38.94 28.39 95.90
N ALA A 99 -40.03 28.61 95.16
CA ALA A 99 -41.28 27.91 95.36
C ALA A 99 -41.15 26.39 95.13
N VAL A 100 -40.55 25.95 94.01
CA VAL A 100 -40.27 24.52 93.76
C VAL A 100 -39.37 23.94 94.84
N GLY A 101 -38.29 24.63 95.22
CA GLY A 101 -37.39 24.20 96.30
C GLY A 101 -38.11 24.07 97.65
N THR A 102 -39.04 24.97 97.98
CA THR A 102 -39.84 24.85 99.20
C THR A 102 -40.77 23.65 99.15
N LEU A 103 -41.44 23.39 98.02
CA LEU A 103 -42.32 22.23 97.85
C LEU A 103 -41.54 20.92 97.99
N CYS A 104 -40.35 20.83 97.40
CA CYS A 104 -39.50 19.66 97.52
C CYS A 104 -38.91 19.49 98.93
N ARG A 105 -38.50 20.58 99.61
CA ARG A 105 -38.01 20.52 100.99
C ARG A 105 -39.09 20.09 101.98
N THR A 106 -40.33 20.49 101.75
CA THR A 106 -41.47 20.03 102.57
C THR A 106 -41.88 18.58 102.31
N GLY A 107 -41.34 17.94 101.26
CA GLY A 107 -41.71 16.59 100.84
C GLY A 107 -43.04 16.50 100.10
N LEU A 108 -43.74 17.63 99.88
CA LEU A 108 -45.00 17.68 99.14
C LEU A 108 -44.84 17.24 97.69
N LEU A 109 -43.77 17.70 97.04
CA LEU A 109 -43.38 17.26 95.70
C LEU A 109 -42.03 16.54 95.79
N ARG A 110 -41.97 15.30 95.33
CA ARG A 110 -40.73 14.55 95.22
C ARG A 110 -40.41 14.29 93.74
N PRO A 111 -39.13 14.17 93.36
CA PRO A 111 -38.79 13.64 92.04
C PRO A 111 -39.33 12.20 91.92
N ALA A 112 -39.82 11.88 90.73
CA ALA A 112 -40.29 10.55 90.38
C ALA A 112 -39.18 9.50 90.55
N ASN A 113 -39.56 8.30 90.98
CA ASN A 113 -38.65 7.16 90.93
C ASN A 113 -38.49 6.68 89.48
N LEU A 114 -37.53 5.78 89.22
CA LEU A 114 -37.21 5.31 87.87
C LEU A 114 -38.43 4.74 87.11
N ASN A 115 -39.25 3.91 87.77
CA ASN A 115 -40.42 3.27 87.12
C ASN A 115 -41.50 4.31 86.78
N GLU A 116 -41.76 5.23 87.71
CA GLU A 116 -42.67 6.36 87.53
C GLU A 116 -42.18 7.25 86.37
N LEU A 117 -40.88 7.53 86.30
CA LEU A 117 -40.28 8.36 85.25
C LEU A 117 -40.45 7.75 83.85
N VAL A 118 -40.34 6.42 83.71
CA VAL A 118 -40.58 5.71 82.44
C VAL A 118 -42.06 5.76 82.05
N VAL A 119 -42.98 5.60 83.01
CA VAL A 119 -44.43 5.69 82.76
C VAL A 119 -44.81 7.09 82.28
N GLU A 120 -44.27 8.13 82.91
CA GLU A 120 -44.49 9.52 82.50
C GLU A 120 -43.87 9.83 81.13
N ALA A 121 -42.68 9.28 80.84
CA ALA A 121 -42.05 9.43 79.53
C ALA A 121 -42.89 8.80 78.41
N ASP A 122 -43.37 7.57 78.62
CA ASP A 122 -44.25 6.85 77.68
C ASP A 122 -45.61 7.56 77.51
N ALA A 123 -46.19 8.07 78.60
CA ALA A 123 -47.42 8.85 78.55
C ALA A 123 -47.21 10.14 77.75
N ALA A 124 -46.16 10.91 78.01
CA ALA A 124 -45.83 12.12 77.26
C ALA A 124 -45.62 11.83 75.76
N TYR A 125 -44.95 10.72 75.44
CA TYR A 125 -44.74 10.28 74.06
C TYR A 125 -46.07 9.95 73.35
N ALA A 126 -46.97 9.20 74.02
CA ALA A 126 -48.28 8.83 73.49
C ALA A 126 -49.22 10.04 73.29
N HIS A 127 -49.11 11.07 74.14
CA HIS A 127 -49.88 12.32 74.03
C HIS A 127 -49.29 13.30 72.99
N GLY A 128 -48.15 12.97 72.37
CA GLY A 128 -47.49 13.82 71.38
C GLY A 128 -46.72 15.00 71.97
N ASP A 129 -46.50 15.06 73.29
CA ASP A 129 -45.62 16.06 73.93
C ASP A 129 -44.16 15.61 73.80
N HIS A 130 -43.66 15.66 72.57
CA HIS A 130 -42.34 15.13 72.20
C HIS A 130 -41.18 15.77 72.98
N LYS A 131 -41.32 17.05 73.38
CA LYS A 131 -40.25 17.79 74.08
C LYS A 131 -40.10 17.31 75.52
N THR A 132 -41.21 17.04 76.22
CA THR A 132 -41.14 16.48 77.57
C THR A 132 -40.74 15.01 77.55
N ALA A 133 -41.27 14.22 76.61
CA ALA A 133 -40.86 12.84 76.42
C ALA A 133 -39.34 12.71 76.21
N TYR A 134 -38.76 13.54 75.34
CA TYR A 134 -37.33 13.54 75.06
C TYR A 134 -36.48 13.83 76.31
N GLY A 135 -36.84 14.86 77.08
CA GLY A 135 -36.14 15.18 78.32
C GLY A 135 -36.29 14.11 79.40
N LEU A 136 -37.48 13.52 79.54
CA LEU A 136 -37.74 12.43 80.47
C LEU A 136 -36.95 11.16 80.11
N TYR A 137 -36.88 10.78 78.83
CA TYR A 137 -36.06 9.63 78.41
C TYR A 137 -34.55 9.88 78.58
N ARG A 138 -34.04 11.10 78.38
CA ARG A 138 -32.64 11.41 78.74
C ARG A 138 -32.40 11.26 80.24
N ARG A 139 -33.37 11.68 81.04
CA ARG A 139 -33.31 11.58 82.50
C ARG A 139 -33.37 10.13 82.98
N THR A 140 -34.21 9.27 82.39
CA THR A 140 -34.26 7.83 82.73
C THR A 140 -32.93 7.14 82.46
N LEU A 141 -32.26 7.45 81.34
CA LEU A 141 -30.94 6.90 81.02
C LEU A 141 -29.86 7.34 82.01
N ALA A 142 -29.92 8.56 82.53
CA ALA A 142 -28.97 9.06 83.54
C ALA A 142 -29.04 8.25 84.87
N PHE A 143 -30.18 7.62 85.17
CA PHE A 143 -30.35 6.73 86.33
C PHE A 143 -29.85 5.29 86.10
N GLY A 144 -29.30 4.99 84.91
CA GLY A 144 -28.57 3.75 84.64
C GLY A 144 -29.41 2.54 84.17
N GLN A 145 -30.71 2.71 83.90
CA GLN A 145 -31.50 1.71 83.16
C GLN A 145 -31.80 2.19 81.75
N GLY A 146 -31.08 1.63 80.79
CA GLY A 146 -31.41 1.74 79.38
C GLY A 146 -31.94 0.41 78.89
N THR A 147 -33.23 0.33 78.57
CA THR A 147 -33.77 -0.78 77.77
C THR A 147 -33.70 -0.42 76.29
N SER A 148 -33.62 -1.40 75.40
CA SER A 148 -33.62 -1.16 73.94
C SER A 148 -34.78 -0.27 73.48
N ARG A 149 -35.98 -0.45 74.04
CA ARG A 149 -37.16 0.38 73.75
C ARG A 149 -36.97 1.85 74.12
N ILE A 150 -36.43 2.14 75.31
CA ILE A 150 -36.18 3.52 75.77
C ILE A 150 -35.14 4.19 74.85
N HIS A 151 -34.09 3.46 74.49
CA HIS A 151 -33.07 3.96 73.57
C HIS A 151 -33.63 4.25 72.16
N LEU A 152 -34.53 3.41 71.63
CA LEU A 152 -35.19 3.66 70.34
C LEU A 152 -36.09 4.90 70.38
N HIS A 153 -36.94 5.05 71.40
CA HIS A 153 -37.79 6.23 71.53
C HIS A 153 -36.98 7.51 71.72
N LEU A 154 -35.89 7.45 72.50
CA LEU A 154 -34.98 8.57 72.63
C LEU A 154 -34.34 8.93 71.28
N ALA A 155 -33.88 7.94 70.51
CA ALA A 155 -33.24 8.15 69.22
C ALA A 155 -34.18 8.80 68.19
N GLU A 156 -35.42 8.33 68.10
CA GLU A 156 -36.45 8.91 67.21
C GLU A 156 -36.77 10.37 67.57
N LEU A 157 -36.87 10.66 68.87
CA LEU A 157 -37.12 12.01 69.36
C LEU A 157 -35.91 12.93 69.12
N ALA A 158 -34.70 12.44 69.39
CA ALA A 158 -33.45 13.15 69.15
C ALA A 158 -33.31 13.53 67.66
N GLU A 159 -33.61 12.59 66.76
CA GLU A 159 -33.65 12.85 65.31
C GLU A 159 -34.65 13.95 64.95
N ARG A 160 -35.86 13.91 65.53
CA ARG A 160 -36.89 14.93 65.28
C ARG A 160 -36.48 16.32 65.77
N PHE A 161 -35.68 16.39 66.83
CA PHE A 161 -35.15 17.67 67.35
C PHE A 161 -33.83 18.10 66.70
N GLY A 162 -33.30 17.31 65.76
CA GLY A 162 -32.07 17.61 65.01
C GLY A 162 -30.77 17.29 65.75
N ASP A 163 -30.83 16.62 66.90
CA ASP A 163 -29.64 16.15 67.62
C ASP A 163 -29.19 14.79 67.05
N HIS A 164 -28.51 14.84 65.91
CA HIS A 164 -28.09 13.64 65.19
C HIS A 164 -27.04 12.82 65.96
N ALA A 165 -26.19 13.46 66.77
CA ALA A 165 -25.16 12.78 67.54
C ALA A 165 -25.80 11.92 68.66
N GLU A 166 -26.70 12.52 69.45
CA GLU A 166 -27.40 11.77 70.50
C GLU A 166 -28.34 10.70 69.91
N ALA A 167 -28.97 10.98 68.76
CA ALA A 167 -29.77 9.98 68.06
C ALA A 167 -28.94 8.77 67.61
N ALA A 168 -27.75 9.00 67.05
CA ALA A 168 -26.83 7.95 66.62
C ALA A 168 -26.34 7.10 67.80
N GLU A 169 -25.93 7.72 68.91
CA GLU A 169 -25.52 7.02 70.13
C GLU A 169 -26.66 6.19 70.72
N ALA A 170 -27.87 6.76 70.77
CA ALA A 170 -29.04 6.07 71.30
C ALA A 170 -29.44 4.86 70.44
N TYR A 171 -29.39 4.96 69.11
CA TYR A 171 -29.59 3.79 68.24
C TYR A 171 -28.52 2.70 68.46
N MET A 172 -27.24 3.08 68.63
CA MET A 172 -26.16 2.12 68.91
C MET A 172 -26.32 1.43 70.28
N ALA A 173 -26.78 2.17 71.29
CA ALA A 173 -27.07 1.62 72.62
C ALA A 173 -28.27 0.66 72.59
N ALA A 174 -29.30 0.96 71.78
CA ALA A 174 -30.45 0.07 71.59
C ALA A 174 -30.02 -1.29 71.04
N VAL A 175 -29.16 -1.29 70.01
CA VAL A 175 -28.69 -2.48 69.29
C VAL A 175 -28.07 -3.53 70.22
N GLN A 176 -27.34 -3.11 71.26
CA GLN A 176 -26.68 -4.05 72.20
C GLN A 176 -27.65 -4.95 72.98
N GLN A 177 -28.91 -4.53 73.12
CA GLN A 177 -29.92 -5.24 73.91
C GLN A 177 -31.08 -5.78 73.05
N MET A 178 -31.00 -5.63 71.73
CA MET A 178 -32.02 -6.14 70.81
C MET A 178 -31.78 -7.60 70.50
N SER A 179 -32.85 -8.41 70.58
CA SER A 179 -32.82 -9.84 70.26
C SER A 179 -33.26 -10.15 68.83
N ASP A 180 -34.03 -9.26 68.18
CA ASP A 180 -34.51 -9.43 66.81
C ASP A 180 -33.46 -8.93 65.79
N PRO A 181 -32.84 -9.81 64.99
CA PRO A 181 -31.81 -9.43 64.03
C PRO A 181 -32.29 -8.43 62.97
N SER A 182 -33.57 -8.51 62.57
CA SER A 182 -34.11 -7.66 61.50
C SER A 182 -34.30 -6.21 61.96
N ALA A 183 -34.88 -6.03 63.15
CA ALA A 183 -35.01 -4.74 63.80
C ALA A 183 -33.64 -4.12 64.11
N THR A 184 -32.65 -4.93 64.50
CA THR A 184 -31.28 -4.48 64.76
C THR A 184 -30.64 -3.87 63.52
N VAL A 185 -30.81 -4.48 62.33
CA VAL A 185 -30.31 -3.92 61.07
C VAL A 185 -30.93 -2.56 60.75
N VAL A 186 -32.22 -2.38 61.03
CA VAL A 186 -32.90 -1.08 60.82
C VAL A 186 -32.33 -0.01 61.75
N ALA A 187 -32.14 -0.33 63.03
CA ALA A 187 -31.53 0.58 63.99
C ALA A 187 -30.09 0.95 63.59
N LEU A 188 -29.29 -0.01 63.13
CA LEU A 188 -27.93 0.21 62.63
C LEU A 188 -27.89 1.10 61.38
N ARG A 189 -28.82 0.90 60.42
CA ARG A 189 -28.94 1.78 59.24
C ARG A 189 -29.29 3.22 59.63
N ASN A 190 -30.18 3.40 60.60
CA ASN A 190 -30.54 4.71 61.12
C ASN A 190 -29.35 5.37 61.83
N ALA A 191 -28.61 4.62 62.66
CA ALA A 191 -27.39 5.08 63.29
C ALA A 191 -26.34 5.55 62.26
N LEU A 192 -26.11 4.75 61.21
CA LEU A 192 -25.18 5.08 60.13
C LEU A 192 -25.56 6.38 59.41
N ARG A 193 -26.86 6.54 59.10
CA ARG A 193 -27.41 7.74 58.45
C ARG A 193 -27.19 9.00 59.29
N LEU A 194 -27.21 8.86 60.62
CA LEU A 194 -27.10 9.97 61.58
C LEU A 194 -25.65 10.27 61.99
N GLY A 195 -24.66 9.57 61.40
CA GLY A 195 -23.24 9.85 61.60
C GLY A 195 -22.57 9.01 62.69
N ALA A 196 -23.15 7.86 63.08
CA ALA A 196 -22.46 6.89 63.92
C ALA A 196 -21.15 6.41 63.26
N ASP A 197 -20.24 5.86 64.08
CA ASP A 197 -18.99 5.30 63.58
C ASP A 197 -19.27 4.18 62.55
N LYS A 198 -18.87 4.46 61.31
CA LYS A 198 -19.20 3.62 60.15
C LYS A 198 -18.62 2.22 60.28
N GLU A 199 -17.42 2.08 60.83
CA GLU A 199 -16.77 0.78 60.99
C GLU A 199 -17.54 -0.10 61.97
N ALA A 200 -17.81 0.42 63.17
CA ALA A 200 -18.53 -0.30 64.21
C ALA A 200 -19.91 -0.77 63.71
N VAL A 201 -20.61 0.08 62.97
CA VAL A 201 -21.92 -0.26 62.39
C VAL A 201 -21.79 -1.34 61.32
N LEU A 202 -20.89 -1.18 60.35
CA LEU A 202 -20.75 -2.12 59.24
C LEU A 202 -20.30 -3.52 59.73
N THR A 203 -19.38 -3.60 60.70
CA THR A 203 -18.93 -4.87 61.29
C THR A 203 -20.09 -5.62 61.97
N GLN A 204 -20.94 -4.91 62.71
CA GLN A 204 -22.14 -5.50 63.31
C GLN A 204 -23.16 -5.92 62.26
N MET A 205 -23.35 -5.12 61.21
CA MET A 205 -24.23 -5.47 60.09
C MET A 205 -23.75 -6.72 59.34
N VAL A 206 -22.45 -6.88 59.08
CA VAL A 206 -21.86 -8.09 58.48
C VAL A 206 -22.15 -9.31 59.34
N ALA A 207 -21.89 -9.23 60.66
CA ALA A 207 -22.14 -10.35 61.58
C ALA A 207 -23.61 -10.79 61.58
N ILE A 208 -24.55 -9.83 61.59
CA ILE A 208 -25.98 -10.13 61.57
C ILE A 208 -26.43 -10.67 60.20
N HIS A 209 -25.95 -10.10 59.09
CA HIS A 209 -26.33 -10.57 57.76
C HIS A 209 -25.78 -11.97 57.44
N LEU A 210 -24.62 -12.34 57.98
CA LEU A 210 -24.10 -13.71 57.95
C LEU A 210 -25.02 -14.68 58.69
N GLN A 211 -25.50 -14.30 59.89
CA GLN A 211 -26.47 -15.12 60.64
C GLN A 211 -27.79 -15.29 59.90
N LEU A 212 -28.25 -14.24 59.21
CA LEU A 212 -29.47 -14.24 58.42
C LEU A 212 -29.33 -14.94 57.05
N GLY A 213 -28.10 -15.27 56.63
CA GLY A 213 -27.82 -15.85 55.31
C GLY A 213 -27.99 -14.87 54.14
N ASN A 214 -28.06 -13.55 54.41
CA ASN A 214 -28.25 -12.52 53.39
C ASN A 214 -26.92 -12.18 52.70
N ARG A 215 -26.51 -13.02 51.75
CA ARG A 215 -25.20 -12.92 51.07
C ARG A 215 -24.97 -11.57 50.37
N GLU A 216 -25.97 -11.07 49.64
CA GLU A 216 -25.84 -9.82 48.87
C GLU A 216 -25.53 -8.61 49.76
N GLU A 217 -26.29 -8.43 50.85
CA GLU A 217 -26.06 -7.34 51.81
C GLU A 217 -24.77 -7.55 52.60
N THR A 218 -24.38 -8.81 52.87
CA THR A 218 -23.09 -9.12 53.51
C THR A 218 -21.92 -8.67 52.64
N VAL A 219 -21.94 -9.03 51.35
CA VAL A 219 -20.93 -8.61 50.36
C VAL A 219 -20.87 -7.08 50.29
N LYS A 220 -22.02 -6.40 50.20
CA LYS A 220 -22.07 -4.94 50.16
C LYS A 220 -21.42 -4.28 51.38
N ASN A 221 -21.71 -4.78 52.58
CA ASN A 221 -21.14 -4.24 53.81
C ASN A 221 -19.65 -4.57 53.96
N LEU A 222 -19.20 -5.76 53.54
CA LEU A 222 -17.78 -6.14 53.50
C LEU A 222 -16.96 -5.24 52.56
N LEU A 223 -17.50 -4.93 51.37
CA LEU A 223 -16.86 -4.00 50.44
C LEU A 223 -16.79 -2.57 51.02
N GLY A 224 -17.85 -2.13 51.72
CA GLY A 224 -17.84 -0.86 52.44
C GLY A 224 -16.81 -0.81 53.58
N LEU A 225 -16.62 -1.92 54.29
CA LEU A 225 -15.54 -2.05 55.30
C LEU A 225 -14.17 -2.00 54.64
N ALA A 226 -13.98 -2.71 53.52
CA ALA A 226 -12.72 -2.70 52.80
C ALA A 226 -12.30 -1.27 52.38
N GLU A 227 -13.24 -0.48 51.86
CA GLU A 227 -13.01 0.93 51.52
C GLU A 227 -12.59 1.76 52.74
N LEU A 228 -13.29 1.60 53.87
CA LEU A 228 -12.99 2.31 55.11
C LEU A 228 -11.62 1.92 55.68
N HIS A 229 -11.27 0.64 55.67
CA HIS A 229 -9.95 0.17 56.08
C HIS A 229 -8.87 0.74 55.16
N ALA A 230 -9.12 0.83 53.85
CA ALA A 230 -8.20 1.44 52.90
C ALA A 230 -7.99 2.94 53.13
N GLU A 231 -9.05 3.71 53.43
CA GLU A 231 -8.96 5.14 53.78
C GLU A 231 -8.10 5.38 55.02
N ARG A 232 -8.12 4.45 55.99
CA ARG A 232 -7.31 4.51 57.21
C ARG A 232 -5.89 3.97 57.04
N GLY A 233 -5.56 3.44 55.86
CA GLY A 233 -4.26 2.81 55.58
C GLY A 233 -4.11 1.40 56.16
N ALA A 234 -5.17 0.79 56.69
CA ALA A 234 -5.20 -0.59 57.18
C ALA A 234 -5.34 -1.58 56.02
N ARG A 235 -4.30 -1.69 55.20
CA ARG A 235 -4.31 -2.39 53.90
C ARG A 235 -4.59 -3.89 54.00
N GLU A 236 -4.00 -4.57 54.97
CA GLU A 236 -4.21 -6.02 55.15
C GLU A 236 -5.67 -6.35 55.45
N GLN A 237 -6.29 -5.59 56.35
CA GLN A 237 -7.72 -5.72 56.70
C GLN A 237 -8.62 -5.41 55.51
N ALA A 238 -8.26 -4.40 54.70
CA ALA A 238 -8.99 -4.09 53.48
C ALA A 238 -8.95 -5.26 52.46
N MET A 239 -7.77 -5.87 52.26
CA MET A 239 -7.62 -7.02 51.36
C MET A 239 -8.34 -8.28 51.89
N GLU A 240 -8.31 -8.51 53.21
CA GLU A 240 -9.01 -9.62 53.85
C GLU A 240 -10.53 -9.49 53.68
N ALA A 241 -11.10 -8.31 53.93
CA ALA A 241 -12.52 -8.04 53.73
C ALA A 241 -12.98 -8.25 52.26
N VAL A 242 -12.13 -7.91 51.28
CA VAL A 242 -12.43 -8.20 49.86
C VAL A 242 -12.37 -9.70 49.55
N ARG A 243 -11.42 -10.45 50.13
CA ARG A 243 -11.34 -11.91 49.96
C ARG A 243 -12.57 -12.61 50.56
N GLU A 244 -12.99 -12.20 51.75
CA GLU A 244 -14.23 -12.70 52.36
C GLU A 244 -15.45 -12.40 51.48
N ALA A 245 -15.52 -11.21 50.88
CA ALA A 245 -16.58 -10.88 49.92
C ALA A 245 -16.54 -11.80 48.68
N GLN A 246 -15.36 -12.12 48.15
CA GLN A 246 -15.18 -13.04 47.03
C GLN A 246 -15.65 -14.47 47.38
N GLU A 247 -15.34 -14.98 48.57
CA GLU A 247 -15.82 -16.29 49.04
C GLU A 247 -17.36 -16.37 49.12
N LEU A 248 -18.01 -15.24 49.37
CA LEU A 248 -19.47 -15.12 49.40
C LEU A 248 -20.11 -14.91 48.01
N GLY A 249 -19.31 -14.90 46.95
CA GLY A 249 -19.77 -14.78 45.56
C GLY A 249 -19.84 -13.34 45.04
N ALA A 250 -19.05 -12.42 45.59
CA ALA A 250 -18.90 -11.08 45.02
C ALA A 250 -18.38 -11.13 43.58
N ASP A 251 -18.79 -10.16 42.76
CA ASP A 251 -18.36 -10.05 41.37
C ASP A 251 -16.82 -9.98 41.29
N GLN A 252 -16.23 -10.96 40.60
CA GLN A 252 -14.78 -11.12 40.53
C GLN A 252 -14.09 -9.92 39.86
N GLY A 253 -14.74 -9.31 38.86
CA GLY A 253 -14.19 -8.13 38.17
C GLY A 253 -14.10 -6.91 39.08
N SER A 254 -15.21 -6.54 39.73
CA SER A 254 -15.25 -5.38 40.64
C SER A 254 -14.33 -5.53 41.87
N THR A 255 -14.28 -6.72 42.45
CA THR A 255 -13.39 -7.02 43.59
C THR A 255 -11.92 -7.00 43.19
N ALA A 256 -11.56 -7.52 42.02
CA ALA A 256 -10.19 -7.45 41.48
C ALA A 256 -9.76 -6.00 41.18
N LEU A 257 -10.66 -5.13 40.68
CA LEU A 257 -10.35 -3.69 40.57
C LEU A 257 -10.07 -3.04 41.92
N MET A 258 -10.82 -3.40 42.96
CA MET A 258 -10.61 -2.87 44.30
C MET A 258 -9.25 -3.31 44.85
N LEU A 259 -8.90 -4.60 44.72
CA LEU A 259 -7.58 -5.12 45.10
C LEU A 259 -6.45 -4.46 44.30
N ALA A 260 -6.62 -4.26 42.99
CA ALA A 260 -5.64 -3.56 42.16
C ALA A 260 -5.35 -2.14 42.66
N ARG A 261 -6.40 -1.39 43.05
CA ARG A 261 -6.25 -0.04 43.62
C ARG A 261 -5.51 -0.08 44.95
N PHE A 262 -5.78 -1.07 45.80
CA PHE A 262 -5.10 -1.25 47.08
C PHE A 262 -3.61 -1.58 46.89
N CYS A 263 -3.28 -2.53 46.01
CA CYS A 263 -1.89 -2.86 45.66
C CYS A 263 -1.15 -1.67 45.03
N ARG A 264 -1.82 -0.88 44.17
CA ARG A 264 -1.24 0.34 43.59
C ARG A 264 -0.93 1.39 44.65
N ALA A 265 -1.79 1.55 45.65
CA ALA A 265 -1.55 2.45 46.78
C ALA A 265 -0.41 1.96 47.70
N ASP A 266 -0.13 0.65 47.70
CA ASP A 266 1.00 0.03 48.39
C ASP A 266 2.33 0.19 47.64
N GLY A 267 2.27 0.48 46.34
CA GLY A 267 3.44 0.54 45.46
C GLY A 267 3.83 -0.81 44.86
N ASP A 268 3.05 -1.87 45.13
CA ASP A 268 3.22 -3.17 44.49
C ASP A 268 2.56 -3.16 43.11
N VAL A 269 3.35 -2.72 42.12
CA VAL A 269 2.91 -2.61 40.72
C VAL A 269 2.64 -3.97 40.10
N ASP A 270 3.38 -5.00 40.48
CA ASP A 270 3.27 -6.34 39.90
C ASP A 270 1.94 -7.00 40.33
N GLN A 271 1.59 -6.91 41.62
CA GLN A 271 0.29 -7.39 42.09
C GLN A 271 -0.86 -6.54 41.55
N ALA A 272 -0.70 -5.22 41.47
CA ALA A 272 -1.72 -4.35 40.89
C ALA A 272 -1.98 -4.72 39.41
N ALA A 273 -0.93 -5.00 38.65
CA ALA A 273 -1.03 -5.44 37.25
C ALA A 273 -1.77 -6.78 37.13
N LEU A 274 -1.41 -7.77 37.96
CA LEU A 274 -2.08 -9.08 37.97
C LEU A 274 -3.58 -8.95 38.28
N GLN A 275 -3.94 -8.12 39.27
CA GLN A 275 -5.34 -7.91 39.64
C GLN A 275 -6.12 -7.16 38.55
N LEU A 276 -5.52 -6.19 37.85
CA LEU A 276 -6.16 -5.54 36.71
C LEU A 276 -6.37 -6.50 35.53
N GLU A 277 -5.42 -7.40 35.27
CA GLU A 277 -5.56 -8.43 34.24
C GLU A 277 -6.72 -9.39 34.57
N LEU A 278 -6.82 -9.84 35.83
CA LEU A 278 -7.95 -10.65 36.30
C LEU A 278 -9.29 -9.91 36.17
N ALA A 279 -9.32 -8.63 36.54
CA ALA A 279 -10.52 -7.80 36.40
C ALA A 279 -10.95 -7.69 34.94
N ALA A 280 -10.01 -7.38 34.04
CA ALA A 280 -10.28 -7.21 32.63
C ALA A 280 -10.82 -8.49 31.97
N ARG A 281 -10.24 -9.65 32.31
CA ARG A 281 -10.72 -10.96 31.83
C ARG A 281 -12.11 -11.30 32.38
N ALA A 282 -12.35 -11.10 33.67
CA ALA A 282 -13.65 -11.37 34.27
C ALA A 282 -14.75 -10.48 33.67
N PHE A 283 -14.48 -9.20 33.41
CA PHE A 283 -15.43 -8.33 32.71
C PHE A 283 -15.67 -8.76 31.27
N HIS A 284 -14.64 -9.24 30.56
CA HIS A 284 -14.79 -9.75 29.21
C HIS A 284 -15.68 -11.01 29.16
N GLU A 285 -15.44 -11.98 30.07
CA GLU A 285 -16.25 -13.20 30.18
C GLU A 285 -17.72 -12.90 30.50
N ASN A 286 -17.98 -11.82 31.26
CA ASN A 286 -19.31 -11.34 31.61
C ASN A 286 -19.92 -10.37 30.58
N GLU A 287 -19.34 -10.27 29.37
CA GLU A 287 -19.77 -9.37 28.27
C GLU A 287 -19.80 -7.86 28.61
N ARG A 288 -19.16 -7.46 29.73
CA ARG A 288 -19.04 -6.05 30.17
C ARG A 288 -17.85 -5.37 29.49
N LEU A 289 -17.96 -5.19 28.17
CA LEU A 289 -16.84 -4.77 27.31
C LEU A 289 -16.22 -3.41 27.69
N ASP A 290 -17.01 -2.40 28.02
CA ASP A 290 -16.48 -1.07 28.36
C ASP A 290 -15.61 -1.09 29.63
N GLU A 291 -16.01 -1.88 30.63
CA GLU A 291 -15.25 -2.06 31.88
C GLU A 291 -13.97 -2.87 31.65
N ALA A 292 -14.04 -3.91 30.81
CA ALA A 292 -12.86 -4.67 30.40
C ALA A 292 -11.84 -3.78 29.69
N ILE A 293 -12.29 -2.95 28.73
CA ILE A 293 -11.43 -1.99 28.01
C ILE A 293 -10.80 -0.99 28.98
N GLN A 294 -11.56 -0.48 29.95
CA GLN A 294 -11.04 0.44 30.95
C GLN A 294 -9.97 -0.21 31.85
N ALA A 295 -10.20 -1.45 32.30
CA ALA A 295 -9.23 -2.21 33.09
C ALA A 295 -7.93 -2.47 32.31
N TRP A 296 -8.03 -2.83 31.02
CA TRP A 296 -6.84 -2.97 30.15
C TRP A 296 -6.11 -1.64 29.93
N ARG A 297 -6.83 -0.52 29.78
CA ARG A 297 -6.21 0.82 29.67
C ARG A 297 -5.48 1.22 30.94
N GLU A 298 -6.04 0.92 32.11
CA GLU A 298 -5.36 1.15 33.40
C GLU A 298 -4.12 0.28 33.54
N LEU A 299 -4.17 -0.98 33.08
CA LEU A 299 -3.01 -1.87 33.06
C LEU A 299 -1.90 -1.32 32.15
N LEU A 300 -2.25 -0.83 30.96
CA LEU A 300 -1.29 -0.21 30.03
C LEU A 300 -0.74 1.12 30.56
N ALA A 301 -1.50 1.87 31.36
CA ALA A 301 -0.98 3.07 32.01
C ALA A 301 0.10 2.73 33.07
N LEU A 302 0.00 1.57 33.73
CA LEU A 302 1.03 1.07 34.64
C LEU A 302 2.24 0.51 33.88
N LEU A 303 1.99 -0.27 32.83
CA LEU A 303 3.00 -0.99 32.06
C LEU A 303 2.85 -0.69 30.55
N PRO A 304 3.26 0.51 30.08
CA PRO A 304 2.98 0.97 28.72
C PRO A 304 3.68 0.15 27.63
N GLY A 305 4.86 -0.40 27.92
CA GLY A 305 5.64 -1.22 27.00
C GLY A 305 5.32 -2.71 27.07
N ARG A 306 4.05 -3.10 27.27
CA ARG A 306 3.62 -4.51 27.22
C ARG A 306 2.66 -4.71 26.06
N CYS A 307 3.23 -5.02 24.89
CA CYS A 307 2.48 -5.29 23.66
C CYS A 307 1.38 -6.36 23.79
N GLU A 308 1.55 -7.36 24.66
CA GLU A 308 0.54 -8.39 24.92
C GLU A 308 -0.78 -7.78 25.41
N TYR A 309 -0.72 -6.89 26.41
CA TYR A 309 -1.89 -6.20 26.95
C TYR A 309 -2.49 -5.21 25.95
N ALA A 310 -1.65 -4.56 25.14
CA ALA A 310 -2.09 -3.64 24.11
C ALA A 310 -2.89 -4.37 23.02
N LYS A 311 -2.47 -5.57 22.65
CA LYS A 311 -3.17 -6.45 21.72
C LYS A 311 -4.56 -6.82 22.23
N GLU A 312 -4.66 -7.36 23.45
CA GLU A 312 -5.94 -7.75 24.06
C GLU A 312 -6.89 -6.54 24.16
N CYS A 313 -6.39 -5.37 24.57
CA CYS A 313 -7.17 -4.13 24.60
C CYS A 313 -7.68 -3.72 23.21
N ALA A 314 -6.81 -3.81 22.19
CA ALA A 314 -7.14 -3.46 20.82
C ALA A 314 -8.21 -4.41 20.23
N GLU A 315 -8.12 -5.72 20.47
CA GLU A 315 -9.12 -6.69 20.01
C GLU A 315 -10.52 -6.38 20.57
N LEU A 316 -10.61 -6.05 21.87
CA LEU A 316 -11.87 -5.63 22.49
C LEU A 316 -12.38 -4.29 21.93
N LEU A 317 -11.49 -3.33 21.67
CA LEU A 317 -11.86 -2.06 21.04
C LEU A 317 -12.42 -2.29 19.63
N VAL A 318 -11.86 -3.23 18.87
CA VAL A 318 -12.36 -3.61 17.54
C VAL A 318 -13.75 -4.24 17.63
N TRP A 319 -13.98 -5.12 18.61
CA TRP A 319 -15.30 -5.71 18.87
C TRP A 319 -16.33 -4.64 19.25
N SER A 320 -15.92 -3.59 19.97
CA SER A 320 -16.77 -2.44 20.30
C SER A 320 -16.96 -1.44 19.14
N GLY A 321 -16.34 -1.67 17.98
CA GLY A 321 -16.40 -0.80 16.80
C GLY A 321 -15.47 0.42 16.84
N LYS A 322 -14.70 0.61 17.92
CA LYS A 322 -13.78 1.75 18.13
C LYS A 322 -12.39 1.46 17.52
N LYS A 323 -12.34 1.32 16.19
CA LYS A 323 -11.11 0.92 15.46
C LYS A 323 -9.97 1.94 15.57
N ASP A 324 -10.28 3.23 15.53
CA ASP A 324 -9.24 4.28 15.60
C ASP A 324 -8.54 4.27 16.96
N ASP A 325 -9.31 4.12 18.05
CA ASP A 325 -8.77 3.94 19.41
C ASP A 325 -7.85 2.72 19.49
N ALA A 326 -8.24 1.59 18.88
CA ALA A 326 -7.42 0.38 18.86
C ALA A 326 -6.05 0.63 18.20
N VAL A 327 -6.03 1.35 17.08
CA VAL A 327 -4.77 1.75 16.40
C VAL A 327 -3.92 2.64 17.32
N THR A 328 -4.52 3.59 18.02
CA THR A 328 -3.77 4.46 18.95
C THR A 328 -3.12 3.66 20.08
N VAL A 329 -3.85 2.72 20.68
CA VAL A 329 -3.34 1.86 21.76
C VAL A 329 -2.14 1.05 21.29
N LEU A 330 -2.26 0.37 20.14
CA LEU A 330 -1.16 -0.43 19.58
C LEU A 330 0.08 0.42 19.28
N ARG A 331 -0.08 1.61 18.68
CA ARG A 331 1.05 2.50 18.37
C ARG A 331 1.76 3.00 19.63
N THR A 332 1.01 3.37 20.67
CA THR A 332 1.62 3.82 21.94
C THR A 332 2.43 2.71 22.62
N ALA A 333 1.94 1.47 22.57
CA ALA A 333 2.68 0.32 23.08
C ALA A 333 3.95 0.06 22.26
N LEU A 334 3.86 0.07 20.92
CA LEU A 334 5.01 -0.12 20.04
C LEU A 334 6.11 0.93 20.23
N LEU A 335 5.76 2.19 20.49
CA LEU A 335 6.72 3.28 20.75
C LEU A 335 7.46 3.15 22.09
N THR A 336 6.82 2.55 23.09
CA THR A 336 7.37 2.41 24.45
C THR A 336 8.03 1.07 24.70
N GLN A 337 7.81 0.10 23.80
CA GLN A 337 8.35 -1.26 23.89
C GLN A 337 9.88 -1.28 23.78
N LYS A 338 10.55 -1.96 24.72
CA LYS A 338 12.01 -2.20 24.69
C LYS A 338 12.40 -3.67 24.56
N GLU A 339 11.56 -4.58 25.05
CA GLU A 339 11.95 -6.00 25.25
C GLU A 339 10.91 -7.00 24.71
N ALA A 340 10.02 -6.60 23.78
CA ALA A 340 9.03 -7.56 23.26
C ALA A 340 9.72 -8.63 22.43
N SER A 341 9.23 -9.87 22.56
CA SER A 341 9.59 -10.94 21.63
C SER A 341 9.10 -10.60 20.22
N GLU A 342 9.85 -11.05 19.21
CA GLU A 342 9.51 -10.82 17.81
C GLU A 342 8.17 -11.46 17.42
N ASP A 343 7.77 -12.55 18.08
CA ASP A 343 6.46 -13.19 17.89
C ASP A 343 5.31 -12.31 18.38
N VAL A 344 5.42 -11.69 19.56
CA VAL A 344 4.38 -10.78 20.07
C VAL A 344 4.27 -9.56 19.17
N LEU A 345 5.40 -9.01 18.75
CA LEU A 345 5.43 -7.88 17.81
C LEU A 345 4.77 -8.24 16.48
N LEU A 346 5.04 -9.44 15.94
CA LEU A 346 4.42 -9.91 14.71
C LEU A 346 2.88 -9.86 14.80
N HIS A 347 2.29 -10.42 15.86
CA HIS A 347 0.84 -10.41 16.04
C HIS A 347 0.28 -8.98 16.19
N VAL A 348 0.99 -8.09 16.88
CA VAL A 348 0.59 -6.69 17.03
C VAL A 348 0.62 -5.96 15.70
N TYR A 349 1.69 -6.11 14.91
CA TYR A 349 1.78 -5.50 13.59
C TYR A 349 0.78 -6.12 12.60
N GLU A 350 0.48 -7.42 12.67
CA GLU A 350 -0.56 -8.06 11.87
C GLU A 350 -1.95 -7.48 12.17
N LEU A 351 -2.28 -7.30 13.46
CA LEU A 351 -3.53 -6.64 13.87
C LEU A 351 -3.56 -5.18 13.41
N LEU A 352 -2.45 -4.46 13.56
CA LEU A 352 -2.35 -3.06 13.13
C LEU A 352 -2.49 -2.91 11.62
N ALA A 353 -1.92 -3.81 10.82
CA ALA A 353 -2.07 -3.85 9.36
C ALA A 353 -3.52 -4.09 8.93
N GLN A 354 -4.29 -4.90 9.68
CA GLN A 354 -5.72 -5.12 9.41
C GLN A 354 -6.56 -3.88 9.73
N LEU A 355 -6.20 -3.14 10.77
CA LEU A 355 -6.94 -1.94 11.22
C LEU A 355 -6.57 -0.69 10.41
N ALA A 356 -5.30 -0.55 10.03
CA ALA A 356 -4.75 0.56 9.29
C ALA A 356 -4.06 0.07 7.99
N PRO A 357 -4.84 -0.33 6.96
CA PRO A 357 -4.29 -0.91 5.72
C PRO A 357 -3.51 0.08 4.84
N ASN A 358 -3.48 1.37 5.21
CA ASN A 358 -2.70 2.41 4.54
C ASN A 358 -1.37 2.70 5.26
N ASP A 359 -1.06 1.97 6.33
CA ASP A 359 0.15 2.19 7.12
C ASP A 359 1.36 1.49 6.49
N VAL A 360 2.16 2.28 5.77
CA VAL A 360 3.36 1.79 5.05
C VAL A 360 4.40 1.25 6.02
N GLU A 361 4.65 1.94 7.14
CA GLU A 361 5.67 1.56 8.12
C GLU A 361 5.37 0.19 8.74
N CYS A 362 4.09 -0.08 9.00
CA CYS A 362 3.62 -1.37 9.50
C CYS A 362 3.91 -2.51 8.52
N HIS A 363 3.54 -2.32 7.25
CA HIS A 363 3.78 -3.32 6.22
C HIS A 363 5.28 -3.54 5.94
N ASP A 364 6.10 -2.49 6.01
CA ASP A 364 7.56 -2.59 5.86
C ASP A 364 8.21 -3.36 7.01
N TRP A 365 7.75 -3.15 8.24
CA TRP A 365 8.22 -3.93 9.40
C TRP A 365 7.83 -5.40 9.27
N LEU A 366 6.57 -5.69 8.89
CA LEU A 366 6.12 -7.06 8.66
C LEU A 366 6.92 -7.73 7.55
N ALA A 367 7.16 -7.04 6.43
CA ALA A 367 7.98 -7.56 5.34
C ALA A 367 9.38 -7.94 5.80
N GLN A 368 10.05 -7.09 6.58
CA GLN A 368 11.36 -7.38 7.16
C GLN A 368 11.33 -8.58 8.11
N SER A 369 10.29 -8.71 8.94
CA SER A 369 10.14 -9.86 9.84
C SER A 369 9.96 -11.18 9.06
N TYR A 370 9.16 -11.19 7.99
CA TYR A 370 8.96 -12.37 7.15
C TYR A 370 10.23 -12.73 6.36
N GLU A 371 10.99 -11.72 5.90
CA GLU A 371 12.31 -11.93 5.29
C GLU A 371 13.29 -12.63 6.24
N ARG A 372 13.37 -12.19 7.51
CA ARG A 372 14.22 -12.85 8.53
C ARG A 372 13.81 -14.29 8.78
N ARG A 373 12.50 -14.58 8.73
CA ARG A 373 11.92 -15.93 8.84
C ARG A 373 12.02 -16.75 7.56
N ARG A 374 12.59 -16.19 6.48
CA ARG A 374 12.69 -16.79 5.13
C ARG A 374 11.34 -17.04 4.43
N ASP A 375 10.27 -16.40 4.90
CA ASP A 375 8.97 -16.41 4.22
C ASP A 375 8.92 -15.28 3.18
N ARG A 376 9.36 -15.59 1.95
CA ARG A 376 9.38 -14.63 0.85
C ARG A 376 7.98 -14.29 0.35
N ASP A 377 7.05 -15.23 0.42
CA ASP A 377 5.68 -15.02 -0.04
C ASP A 377 4.92 -14.10 0.92
N GLY A 378 5.10 -14.29 2.23
CA GLY A 378 4.60 -13.37 3.26
C GLY A 378 5.16 -11.95 3.08
N ALA A 379 6.48 -11.84 2.90
CA ALA A 379 7.13 -10.54 2.72
C ALA A 379 6.63 -9.80 1.47
N THR A 380 6.52 -10.48 0.33
CA THR A 380 6.06 -9.86 -0.92
C THR A 380 4.58 -9.45 -0.86
N LYS A 381 3.72 -10.20 -0.14
CA LYS A 381 2.33 -9.79 0.09
C LYS A 381 2.24 -8.48 0.89
N GLN A 382 3.03 -8.35 1.95
CA GLN A 382 3.03 -7.13 2.76
C GLN A 382 3.58 -5.93 1.98
N LEU A 383 4.68 -6.11 1.25
CA LEU A 383 5.22 -5.05 0.38
C LEU A 383 4.24 -4.62 -0.72
N LYS A 384 3.41 -5.52 -1.25
CA LYS A 384 2.34 -5.13 -2.20
C LYS A 384 1.28 -4.24 -1.55
N LEU A 385 0.94 -4.49 -0.28
CA LEU A 385 0.02 -3.63 0.48
C LEU A 385 0.65 -2.26 0.74
N ALA A 386 1.92 -2.22 1.16
CA ALA A 386 2.71 -1.00 1.29
C ALA A 386 2.74 -0.19 -0.01
N ALA A 387 3.05 -0.85 -1.13
CA ALA A 387 3.05 -0.24 -2.46
C ALA A 387 1.67 0.32 -2.85
N SER A 388 0.58 -0.40 -2.52
CA SER A 388 -0.77 0.08 -2.79
C SER A 388 -1.14 1.32 -1.96
N ALA A 389 -0.62 1.42 -0.74
CA ALA A 389 -0.79 2.59 0.12
C ALA A 389 0.02 3.79 -0.42
N GLN A 390 1.29 3.59 -0.78
CA GLN A 390 2.16 4.60 -1.40
C GLN A 390 1.60 5.15 -2.72
N GLU A 391 0.93 4.31 -3.53
CA GLU A 391 0.27 4.80 -4.74
C GLU A 391 -0.91 5.72 -4.43
N ARG A 392 -1.65 5.48 -3.34
CA ARG A 392 -2.76 6.36 -2.91
C ARG A 392 -2.26 7.69 -2.35
N THR A 393 -1.13 7.69 -1.63
CA THR A 393 -0.52 8.91 -1.10
C THR A 393 0.17 9.73 -2.20
N GLY A 394 0.60 9.08 -3.28
CA GLY A 394 1.27 9.71 -4.42
C GLY A 394 2.80 9.72 -4.31
N ASP A 395 3.36 8.97 -3.36
CA ASP A 395 4.80 8.88 -3.11
C ASP A 395 5.46 7.91 -4.11
N PHE A 396 5.47 8.30 -5.38
CA PHE A 396 5.92 7.44 -6.48
C PHE A 396 7.41 7.03 -6.40
N ALA A 397 8.25 7.82 -5.72
CA ALA A 397 9.67 7.51 -5.53
C ALA A 397 9.87 6.32 -4.58
N GLU A 398 9.19 6.33 -3.42
CA GLU A 398 9.24 5.20 -2.48
C GLU A 398 8.52 3.99 -3.04
N LEU A 399 7.40 4.19 -3.75
CA LEU A 399 6.71 3.13 -4.47
C LEU A 399 7.65 2.37 -5.42
N ALA A 400 8.48 3.09 -6.19
CA ALA A 400 9.44 2.46 -7.08
C ALA A 400 10.46 1.60 -6.31
N ALA A 401 10.96 2.07 -5.17
CA ALA A 401 11.87 1.32 -4.32
C ALA A 401 11.22 0.07 -3.71
N THR A 402 9.98 0.17 -3.22
CA THR A 402 9.20 -0.97 -2.70
C THR A 402 9.00 -2.04 -3.78
N LEU A 403 8.67 -1.62 -5.01
CA LEU A 403 8.49 -2.52 -6.15
C LEU A 403 9.80 -3.21 -6.57
N GLU A 404 10.93 -2.50 -6.55
CA GLU A 404 12.25 -3.08 -6.80
C GLU A 404 12.59 -4.16 -5.76
N ARG A 405 12.30 -3.90 -4.48
CA ARG A 405 12.48 -4.88 -3.40
C ARG A 405 11.61 -6.13 -3.59
N ILE A 406 10.36 -5.99 -4.03
CA ILE A 406 9.49 -7.15 -4.36
C ILE A 406 10.13 -8.02 -5.45
N ILE A 407 10.73 -7.39 -6.46
CA ILE A 407 11.41 -8.08 -7.56
C ILE A 407 12.65 -8.84 -7.06
N GLU A 408 13.44 -8.24 -6.17
CA GLU A 408 14.63 -8.87 -5.57
C GLU A 408 14.27 -10.10 -4.73
N LEU A 409 13.13 -10.06 -4.03
CA LEU A 409 12.62 -11.21 -3.26
C LEU A 409 12.06 -12.33 -4.15
N GLY A 410 11.90 -12.09 -5.45
CA GLY A 410 11.37 -13.05 -6.41
C GLY A 410 9.85 -13.08 -6.48
N GLY A 411 9.17 -11.98 -6.15
CA GLY A 411 7.72 -11.83 -6.32
C GLY A 411 7.29 -11.95 -7.79
N GLU A 412 5.97 -11.91 -8.03
CA GLU A 412 5.35 -12.02 -9.36
C GLU A 412 5.95 -11.00 -10.34
N LYS A 413 6.84 -11.47 -11.21
CA LYS A 413 7.68 -10.60 -12.05
C LYS A 413 6.86 -9.76 -13.03
N ILE A 414 5.84 -10.33 -13.66
CA ILE A 414 5.09 -9.65 -14.74
C ILE A 414 4.34 -8.44 -14.21
N ASP A 415 3.51 -8.64 -13.18
CA ASP A 415 2.66 -7.59 -12.63
C ASP A 415 3.49 -6.52 -11.92
N THR A 416 4.55 -6.93 -11.19
CA THR A 416 5.43 -5.99 -10.48
C THR A 416 6.26 -5.15 -11.44
N TYR A 417 6.82 -5.73 -12.52
CA TYR A 417 7.51 -4.95 -13.55
C TYR A 417 6.54 -4.02 -14.30
N GLY A 418 5.32 -4.47 -14.60
CA GLY A 418 4.29 -3.64 -15.21
C GLY A 418 3.89 -2.45 -14.33
N TRP A 419 3.76 -2.68 -13.02
CA TRP A 419 3.47 -1.62 -12.05
C TRP A 419 4.64 -0.65 -11.92
N LEU A 420 5.87 -1.16 -11.78
CA LEU A 420 7.09 -0.35 -11.68
C LEU A 420 7.27 0.54 -12.91
N ALA A 421 6.99 0.00 -14.10
CA ALA A 421 7.09 0.75 -15.33
C ALA A 421 6.13 1.94 -15.36
N ARG A 422 4.85 1.75 -14.98
CA ARG A 422 3.87 2.83 -14.89
C ARG A 422 4.24 3.87 -13.84
N THR A 423 4.75 3.44 -12.69
CA THR A 423 5.27 4.35 -11.65
C THR A 423 6.42 5.20 -12.19
N ARG A 424 7.35 4.60 -12.93
CA ARG A 424 8.48 5.32 -13.55
C ARG A 424 8.03 6.28 -14.67
N VAL A 425 6.96 5.97 -15.41
CA VAL A 425 6.33 6.93 -16.34
C VAL A 425 5.82 8.15 -15.59
N LYS A 426 5.13 7.97 -14.46
CA LYS A 426 4.67 9.08 -13.61
C LYS A 426 5.84 9.92 -13.08
N LEU A 427 6.97 9.29 -12.78
CA LEU A 427 8.23 9.95 -12.38
C LEU A 427 9.02 10.58 -13.54
N LYS A 428 8.53 10.50 -14.79
CA LYS A 428 9.20 11.00 -16.01
C LYS A 428 10.56 10.33 -16.30
N GLN A 429 10.77 9.11 -15.81
CA GLN A 429 11.97 8.32 -16.05
C GLN A 429 11.76 7.37 -17.25
N GLU A 430 11.61 7.94 -18.44
CA GLU A 430 11.17 7.21 -19.65
C GLU A 430 12.07 6.02 -20.04
N GLY A 431 13.39 6.15 -19.90
CA GLY A 431 14.33 5.06 -20.20
C GLY A 431 14.13 3.85 -19.25
N LEU A 432 14.14 4.12 -17.95
CA LEU A 432 13.96 3.11 -16.90
C LEU A 432 12.54 2.50 -16.91
N ALA A 433 11.52 3.27 -17.29
CA ALA A 433 10.17 2.77 -17.51
C ALA A 433 10.11 1.80 -18.70
N GLY A 434 10.77 2.17 -19.80
CA GLY A 434 10.92 1.33 -20.98
C GLY A 434 11.56 -0.03 -20.69
N GLU A 435 12.66 -0.03 -19.93
CA GLU A 435 13.34 -1.25 -19.51
C GLU A 435 12.45 -2.15 -18.64
N ALA A 436 11.70 -1.56 -17.70
CA ALA A 436 10.78 -2.32 -16.85
C ALA A 436 9.64 -2.95 -17.66
N PHE A 437 9.04 -2.22 -18.61
CA PHE A 437 8.06 -2.79 -19.54
C PHE A 437 8.66 -3.92 -20.39
N CYS A 438 9.89 -3.74 -20.88
CA CYS A 438 10.58 -4.78 -21.65
C CYS A 438 10.75 -6.07 -20.82
N LYS A 439 11.14 -5.97 -19.55
CA LYS A 439 11.27 -7.13 -18.66
C LYS A 439 9.93 -7.82 -18.39
N ALA A 440 8.85 -7.07 -18.19
CA ALA A 440 7.51 -7.63 -18.04
C ALA A 440 7.10 -8.42 -19.30
N VAL A 441 7.36 -7.85 -20.47
CA VAL A 441 7.04 -8.46 -21.77
C VAL A 441 7.90 -9.68 -22.05
N ASP A 442 9.20 -9.63 -21.74
CA ASP A 442 10.10 -10.77 -21.90
C ASP A 442 9.64 -11.96 -21.04
N ALA A 443 9.21 -11.71 -19.79
CA ALA A 443 8.63 -12.73 -18.94
C ALA A 443 7.33 -13.33 -19.52
N LEU A 444 6.46 -12.52 -20.14
CA LEU A 444 5.26 -13.02 -20.84
C LEU A 444 5.62 -13.84 -22.08
N LEU A 445 6.65 -13.44 -22.81
CA LEU A 445 7.13 -14.15 -24.00
C LEU A 445 7.78 -15.50 -23.66
N GLU A 446 8.49 -15.59 -22.54
CA GLU A 446 9.02 -16.85 -21.99
C GLU A 446 7.90 -17.83 -21.64
N LEU A 447 6.78 -17.32 -21.11
CA LEU A 447 5.58 -18.13 -20.83
C LEU A 447 4.73 -18.41 -22.08
N GLY A 448 5.04 -17.81 -23.23
CA GLY A 448 4.29 -17.97 -24.48
C GLY A 448 2.93 -17.25 -24.51
N LEU A 449 2.66 -16.35 -23.57
CA LEU A 449 1.40 -15.61 -23.45
C LEU A 449 1.36 -14.39 -24.39
N LEU A 450 1.35 -14.64 -25.70
CA LEU A 450 1.38 -13.60 -26.74
C LEU A 450 0.21 -12.61 -26.64
N LYS A 451 -0.99 -13.14 -26.33
CA LYS A 451 -2.24 -12.37 -26.24
C LYS A 451 -2.23 -11.34 -25.11
N ASP A 452 -1.48 -11.58 -24.04
CA ASP A 452 -1.35 -10.67 -22.91
C ASP A 452 -0.17 -9.69 -23.13
N ALA A 453 0.87 -10.14 -23.82
CA ALA A 453 2.02 -9.31 -24.17
C ALA A 453 1.64 -8.15 -25.11
N ARG A 454 0.83 -8.40 -26.14
CA ARG A 454 0.41 -7.37 -27.10
C ARG A 454 -0.25 -6.14 -26.46
N PRO A 455 -1.34 -6.26 -25.68
CA PRO A 455 -2.00 -5.09 -25.08
C PRO A 455 -1.11 -4.38 -24.05
N LEU A 456 -0.24 -5.11 -23.35
CA LEU A 456 0.74 -4.51 -22.44
C LEU A 456 1.73 -3.62 -23.21
N ILE A 457 2.25 -4.08 -24.35
CA ILE A 457 3.17 -3.28 -25.17
C ILE A 457 2.44 -2.11 -25.83
N GLU A 458 1.23 -2.32 -26.35
CA GLU A 458 0.45 -1.25 -26.99
C GLU A 458 0.14 -0.12 -26.00
N SER A 459 -0.24 -0.45 -24.76
CA SER A 459 -0.42 0.56 -23.70
C SER A 459 0.90 1.22 -23.28
N ALA A 460 2.02 0.49 -23.22
CA ALA A 460 3.32 1.09 -22.94
C ALA A 460 3.75 2.09 -24.05
N LEU A 461 3.41 1.81 -25.31
CA LEU A 461 3.76 2.66 -26.45
C LEU A 461 2.84 3.88 -26.61
N THR A 462 1.65 3.92 -26.00
CA THR A 462 0.88 5.17 -25.92
C THR A 462 1.58 6.20 -25.05
N ASP A 463 2.22 5.75 -23.97
CA ASP A 463 2.94 6.60 -23.04
C ASP A 463 4.38 6.88 -23.53
N LEU A 464 5.02 5.88 -24.14
CA LEU A 464 6.43 5.92 -24.56
C LEU A 464 6.56 5.67 -26.08
N PRO A 465 6.09 6.58 -26.95
CA PRO A 465 6.03 6.34 -28.39
C PRO A 465 7.41 6.19 -29.05
N ALA A 466 8.46 6.78 -28.48
CA ALA A 466 9.82 6.74 -29.05
C ALA A 466 10.64 5.51 -28.61
N ASN A 467 10.08 4.60 -27.81
CA ASN A 467 10.84 3.48 -27.28
C ASN A 467 11.09 2.37 -28.34
N LEU A 468 12.33 2.26 -28.79
CA LEU A 468 12.77 1.28 -29.79
C LEU A 468 12.57 -0.17 -29.32
N ALA A 469 12.99 -0.49 -28.09
CA ALA A 469 13.00 -1.85 -27.55
C ALA A 469 11.60 -2.44 -27.40
N LEU A 470 10.61 -1.60 -27.05
CA LEU A 470 9.20 -2.01 -26.98
C LEU A 470 8.59 -2.22 -28.37
N ARG A 471 8.92 -1.37 -29.35
CA ARG A 471 8.44 -1.53 -30.74
C ARG A 471 8.99 -2.79 -31.39
N GLN A 472 10.25 -3.14 -31.12
CA GLN A 472 10.84 -4.41 -31.56
C GLN A 472 10.06 -5.61 -31.02
N ARG A 473 9.77 -5.61 -29.72
CA ARG A 473 8.96 -6.67 -29.08
C ARG A 473 7.55 -6.73 -29.68
N LEU A 474 6.89 -5.60 -29.90
CA LEU A 474 5.57 -5.58 -30.54
C LEU A 474 5.61 -6.20 -31.94
N ALA A 475 6.62 -5.86 -32.75
CA ALA A 475 6.80 -6.42 -34.09
C ALA A 475 7.03 -7.94 -34.04
N GLN A 476 7.79 -8.43 -33.06
CA GLN A 476 8.00 -9.86 -32.86
C GLN A 476 6.73 -10.58 -32.38
N VAL A 477 5.99 -10.01 -31.42
CA VAL A 477 4.74 -10.59 -30.89
C VAL A 477 3.70 -10.71 -32.00
N THR A 478 3.44 -9.61 -32.72
CA THR A 478 2.48 -9.59 -33.84
C THR A 478 2.86 -10.54 -34.97
N ASN A 479 4.16 -10.70 -35.25
CA ASN A 479 4.64 -11.68 -36.21
C ASN A 479 4.38 -13.12 -35.75
N ARG A 480 4.62 -13.42 -34.46
CA ARG A 480 4.34 -14.74 -33.86
C ARG A 480 2.84 -15.04 -33.79
N GLU A 481 2.00 -14.02 -33.61
CA GLU A 481 0.53 -14.14 -33.68
C GLU A 481 0.02 -14.38 -35.11
N GLY A 482 0.83 -14.09 -36.14
CA GLY A 482 0.49 -14.24 -37.54
C GLY A 482 -0.06 -12.97 -38.21
N ASP A 483 -0.16 -11.86 -37.49
CA ASP A 483 -0.57 -10.56 -38.03
C ASP A 483 0.60 -9.88 -38.75
N ARG A 484 0.87 -10.35 -39.97
CA ARG A 484 2.00 -9.88 -40.79
C ARG A 484 1.90 -8.40 -41.14
N ALA A 485 0.69 -7.85 -41.28
CA ALA A 485 0.49 -6.47 -41.68
C ALA A 485 0.91 -5.49 -40.58
N THR A 486 0.48 -5.75 -39.34
CA THR A 486 0.89 -4.91 -38.20
C THR A 486 2.35 -5.14 -37.85
N ALA A 487 2.84 -6.39 -37.89
CA ALA A 487 4.25 -6.70 -37.69
C ALA A 487 5.16 -5.91 -38.65
N MET A 488 4.81 -5.91 -39.94
CA MET A 488 5.53 -5.13 -40.96
C MET A 488 5.59 -3.64 -40.61
N LYS A 489 4.43 -3.05 -40.27
CA LYS A 489 4.36 -1.63 -39.88
C LYS A 489 5.25 -1.34 -38.68
N GLN A 490 5.25 -2.20 -37.67
CA GLN A 490 6.06 -2.00 -36.46
C GLN A 490 7.56 -2.20 -36.70
N PHE A 491 7.96 -3.15 -37.56
CA PHE A 491 9.37 -3.30 -37.96
C PHE A 491 9.89 -2.07 -38.70
N LEU A 492 9.10 -1.49 -39.61
CA LEU A 492 9.49 -0.26 -40.32
C LEU A 492 9.61 0.93 -39.36
N LEU A 493 8.66 1.10 -38.44
CA LEU A 493 8.73 2.16 -37.43
C LEU A 493 9.92 1.99 -36.47
N ALA A 494 10.22 0.75 -36.08
CA ALA A 494 11.41 0.44 -35.28
C ALA A 494 12.70 0.73 -36.05
N ALA A 495 12.75 0.44 -37.35
CA ALA A 495 13.88 0.77 -38.20
C ALA A 495 14.09 2.29 -38.33
N ASP A 496 13.01 3.06 -38.51
CA ASP A 496 13.07 4.52 -38.61
C ASP A 496 13.58 5.14 -37.30
N LEU A 497 13.13 4.63 -36.14
CA LEU A 497 13.64 5.07 -34.82
C LEU A 497 15.10 4.68 -34.60
N ALA A 498 15.49 3.45 -34.94
CA ALA A 498 16.87 2.99 -34.82
C ALA A 498 17.82 3.86 -35.68
N ARG A 499 17.40 4.22 -36.90
CA ARG A 499 18.14 5.15 -37.77
C ARG A 499 18.26 6.54 -37.12
N GLY A 500 17.18 7.05 -36.53
CA GLY A 500 17.17 8.33 -35.81
C GLY A 500 18.11 8.36 -34.60
N CYS A 501 18.22 7.24 -33.87
CA CYS A 501 19.15 7.08 -32.74
C CYS A 501 20.62 6.83 -33.18
N GLY A 502 20.88 6.65 -34.48
CA GLY A 502 22.21 6.29 -35.02
C GLY A 502 22.57 4.82 -34.92
N ASP A 503 21.66 3.96 -34.42
CA ASP A 503 21.84 2.52 -34.36
C ASP A 503 21.52 1.85 -35.72
N ARG A 504 22.50 1.97 -36.62
CA ARG A 504 22.43 1.43 -37.99
C ARG A 504 22.33 -0.11 -38.03
N PRO A 505 23.08 -0.89 -37.21
CA PRO A 505 22.95 -2.35 -37.20
C PRO A 505 21.52 -2.82 -36.89
N THR A 506 20.90 -2.25 -35.85
CA THR A 506 19.53 -2.58 -35.49
C THR A 506 18.53 -2.15 -36.56
N CYS A 507 18.73 -0.98 -37.17
CA CYS A 507 17.92 -0.53 -38.31
C CYS A 507 17.94 -1.54 -39.46
N ARG A 508 19.14 -1.99 -39.84
CA ARG A 508 19.34 -3.02 -40.87
C ARG A 508 18.62 -4.31 -40.53
N ASP A 509 18.78 -4.82 -39.31
CA ASP A 509 18.14 -6.08 -38.90
C ASP A 509 16.61 -5.98 -38.91
N MET A 510 16.03 -4.85 -38.48
CA MET A 510 14.59 -4.62 -38.55
C MET A 510 14.08 -4.56 -40.00
N LEU A 511 14.83 -3.91 -40.90
CA LEU A 511 14.50 -3.87 -42.33
C LEU A 511 14.60 -5.24 -43.00
N VAL A 512 15.57 -6.08 -42.59
CA VAL A 512 15.66 -7.47 -43.05
C VAL A 512 14.41 -8.26 -42.66
N GLN A 513 13.93 -8.13 -41.41
CA GLN A 513 12.70 -8.80 -40.98
C GLN A 513 11.47 -8.27 -41.75
N ALA A 514 11.38 -6.96 -41.97
CA ALA A 514 10.32 -6.35 -42.78
C ALA A 514 10.30 -6.93 -44.21
N CYS A 515 11.46 -7.00 -44.87
CA CYS A 515 11.58 -7.56 -46.23
C CYS A 515 11.23 -9.05 -46.30
N ARG A 516 11.47 -9.82 -45.23
CA ARG A 516 11.06 -11.24 -45.14
C ARG A 516 9.54 -11.40 -45.07
N LEU A 517 8.85 -10.50 -44.36
CA LEU A 517 7.38 -10.53 -44.23
C LEU A 517 6.69 -10.16 -45.53
N ARG A 518 7.20 -9.14 -46.22
CA ARG A 518 6.69 -8.69 -47.52
C ARG A 518 7.81 -8.69 -48.57
N PRO A 519 8.02 -9.84 -49.25
CA PRO A 519 9.03 -9.96 -50.29
C PRO A 519 8.78 -9.13 -51.56
N ASP A 520 7.70 -8.38 -51.66
CA ASP A 520 7.44 -7.51 -52.82
C ASP A 520 7.58 -6.02 -52.48
N ASP A 521 7.90 -5.68 -51.22
CA ASP A 521 8.07 -4.28 -50.82
C ASP A 521 9.41 -3.74 -51.33
N LEU A 522 9.34 -2.97 -52.42
CA LEU A 522 10.51 -2.34 -53.02
C LEU A 522 11.06 -1.22 -52.12
N ALA A 523 10.20 -0.43 -51.49
CA ALA A 523 10.62 0.72 -50.69
C ALA A 523 11.43 0.27 -49.46
N ALA A 524 10.98 -0.77 -48.76
CA ALA A 524 11.71 -1.34 -47.64
C ALA A 524 13.10 -1.87 -48.04
N ARG A 525 13.22 -2.48 -49.24
CA ARG A 525 14.50 -2.99 -49.74
C ARG A 525 15.47 -1.90 -50.16
N VAL A 526 14.99 -0.82 -50.77
CA VAL A 526 15.82 0.33 -51.11
C VAL A 526 16.41 0.94 -49.82
N ARG A 527 15.57 1.13 -48.79
CA ARG A 527 16.03 1.57 -47.46
C ARG A 527 17.06 0.61 -46.86
N LEU A 528 16.87 -0.70 -47.01
CA LEU A 528 17.82 -1.71 -46.53
C LEU A 528 19.17 -1.59 -47.26
N ALA A 529 19.16 -1.39 -48.58
CA ALA A 529 20.38 -1.20 -49.37
C ALA A 529 21.14 0.05 -48.94
N GLU A 530 20.47 1.18 -48.72
CA GLU A 530 21.09 2.40 -48.21
C GLU A 530 21.80 2.19 -46.87
N VAL A 531 21.11 1.56 -45.90
CA VAL A 531 21.68 1.31 -44.56
C VAL A 531 22.82 0.29 -44.64
N ALA A 532 22.72 -0.72 -45.52
CA ALA A 532 23.78 -1.69 -45.75
C ALA A 532 25.03 -1.05 -46.40
N GLU A 533 24.86 -0.08 -47.30
CA GLU A 533 25.95 0.73 -47.86
C GLU A 533 26.65 1.55 -46.78
N GLU A 534 25.88 2.25 -45.92
CA GLU A 534 26.42 3.01 -44.79
C GLU A 534 27.24 2.14 -43.82
N LEU A 535 26.82 0.89 -43.61
CA LEU A 535 27.49 -0.08 -42.74
C LEU A 535 28.65 -0.84 -43.39
N LYS A 536 28.80 -0.76 -44.72
CA LYS A 536 29.68 -1.64 -45.51
C LYS A 536 29.41 -3.12 -45.21
N ASP A 537 28.13 -3.50 -45.20
CA ASP A 537 27.69 -4.87 -44.90
C ASP A 537 28.31 -5.87 -45.90
N PRO A 538 28.89 -7.00 -45.44
CA PRO A 538 29.39 -8.04 -46.34
C PRO A 538 28.31 -8.58 -47.30
N ASN A 539 27.04 -8.52 -46.92
CA ASN A 539 25.92 -9.01 -47.73
C ASN A 539 25.36 -7.96 -48.71
N LEU A 540 26.01 -6.81 -48.87
CA LEU A 540 25.52 -5.72 -49.71
C LEU A 540 25.23 -6.15 -51.17
N ASP A 541 26.08 -7.00 -51.77
CA ASP A 541 25.85 -7.51 -53.14
C ASP A 541 24.54 -8.29 -53.25
N SER A 542 24.25 -9.14 -52.26
CA SER A 542 23.01 -9.91 -52.18
C SER A 542 21.79 -9.00 -52.02
N ILE A 543 21.89 -7.98 -51.17
CA ILE A 543 20.80 -7.02 -50.92
C ILE A 543 20.51 -6.21 -52.19
N LEU A 544 21.54 -5.72 -52.88
CA LEU A 544 21.40 -5.00 -54.14
C LEU A 544 20.81 -5.88 -55.25
N ALA A 545 21.24 -7.14 -55.34
CA ALA A 545 20.65 -8.10 -56.29
C ALA A 545 19.15 -8.30 -56.06
N ASP A 546 18.71 -8.38 -54.81
CA ASP A 546 17.29 -8.52 -54.47
C ASP A 546 16.48 -7.26 -54.82
N VAL A 547 17.04 -6.06 -54.59
CA VAL A 547 16.41 -4.79 -55.01
C VAL A 547 16.23 -4.77 -56.53
N VAL A 548 17.28 -5.08 -57.28
CA VAL A 548 17.25 -5.10 -58.75
C VAL A 548 16.19 -6.07 -59.27
N ARG A 549 16.16 -7.29 -58.74
CA ARG A 549 15.19 -8.32 -59.12
C ARG A 549 13.75 -7.89 -58.88
N VAL A 550 13.47 -7.28 -57.72
CA VAL A 550 12.11 -6.84 -57.34
C VAL A 550 11.70 -5.60 -58.12
N ALA A 551 12.61 -4.66 -58.33
CA ALA A 551 12.38 -3.47 -59.15
C ALA A 551 12.07 -3.86 -60.60
N ALA A 552 12.80 -4.82 -61.17
CA ALA A 552 12.55 -5.34 -62.51
C ALA A 552 11.18 -6.02 -62.62
N ARG A 553 10.80 -6.85 -61.64
CA ARG A 553 9.47 -7.49 -61.59
C ARG A 553 8.33 -6.48 -61.47
N THR A 554 8.53 -5.41 -60.71
CA THR A 554 7.55 -4.34 -60.53
C THR A 554 7.60 -3.28 -61.63
N THR A 555 8.38 -3.48 -62.70
CA THR A 555 8.58 -2.56 -63.82
C THR A 555 9.14 -1.18 -63.45
N ASN A 556 9.73 -1.05 -62.27
CA ASN A 556 10.43 0.14 -61.79
C ASN A 556 11.86 0.17 -62.32
N HIS A 557 11.96 0.28 -63.65
CA HIS A 557 13.21 0.20 -64.40
C HIS A 557 14.27 1.23 -63.97
N GLY A 558 13.86 2.44 -63.57
CA GLY A 558 14.79 3.46 -63.07
C GLY A 558 15.55 3.01 -61.82
N ILE A 559 14.82 2.50 -60.82
CA ILE A 559 15.39 1.98 -59.57
C ILE A 559 16.24 0.73 -59.87
N ALA A 560 15.77 -0.16 -60.75
CA ALA A 560 16.52 -1.35 -61.16
C ALA A 560 17.88 -0.99 -61.78
N LEU A 561 17.92 -0.02 -62.69
CA LEU A 561 19.15 0.43 -63.34
C LEU A 561 20.10 1.13 -62.37
N GLU A 562 19.57 1.98 -61.48
CA GLU A 562 20.38 2.68 -60.49
C GLU A 562 21.08 1.70 -59.55
N HIS A 563 20.33 0.77 -58.94
CA HIS A 563 20.91 -0.20 -58.01
C HIS A 563 21.78 -1.25 -58.72
N ALA A 564 21.51 -1.60 -59.97
CA ALA A 564 22.41 -2.45 -60.77
C ALA A 564 23.77 -1.79 -60.99
N ARG A 565 23.81 -0.47 -61.26
CA ARG A 565 25.06 0.29 -61.37
C ARG A 565 25.80 0.38 -60.05
N ARG A 566 25.09 0.62 -58.93
CA ARG A 566 25.67 0.60 -57.59
C ARG A 566 26.29 -0.76 -57.25
N ARG A 567 25.62 -1.85 -57.62
CA ARG A 567 26.11 -3.23 -57.44
C ARG A 567 27.42 -3.47 -58.19
N ILE A 568 27.51 -3.03 -59.45
CA ILE A 568 28.74 -3.11 -60.25
C ILE A 568 29.88 -2.32 -59.59
N ALA A 569 29.60 -1.10 -59.12
CA ALA A 569 30.59 -0.27 -58.44
C ALA A 569 31.11 -0.92 -57.14
N ASN A 570 30.25 -1.62 -56.40
CA ASN A 570 30.63 -2.33 -55.17
C ASN A 570 31.44 -3.61 -55.43
N ALA A 571 31.06 -4.42 -56.44
CA ALA A 571 31.73 -5.68 -56.74
C ALA A 571 33.18 -5.49 -57.19
N GLY A 572 33.48 -4.37 -57.86
CA GLY A 572 34.82 -4.07 -58.39
C GLY A 572 35.25 -5.01 -59.53
N GLY A 573 36.30 -4.61 -60.24
CA GLY A 573 36.85 -5.38 -61.36
C GLY A 573 35.84 -5.62 -62.49
N LEU A 574 35.87 -6.84 -63.07
CA LEU A 574 35.05 -7.20 -64.23
C LEU A 574 33.55 -7.32 -63.89
N ALA A 575 33.19 -7.69 -62.65
CA ALA A 575 31.81 -7.86 -62.18
C ALA A 575 30.87 -8.50 -63.23
N TYR A 576 31.29 -9.61 -63.84
CA TYR A 576 30.61 -10.22 -65.00
C TYR A 576 29.11 -10.44 -64.78
N GLY A 577 28.74 -11.08 -63.67
CA GLY A 577 27.33 -11.35 -63.32
C GLY A 577 26.47 -10.08 -63.25
N PRO A 578 26.81 -9.10 -62.38
CA PRO A 578 26.10 -7.82 -62.29
C PRO A 578 26.02 -7.04 -63.61
N ARG A 579 27.08 -7.05 -64.43
CA ARG A 579 27.08 -6.34 -65.73
C ARG A 579 26.22 -7.05 -66.78
N CYS A 580 26.20 -8.38 -66.79
CA CYS A 580 25.26 -9.16 -67.61
C CYS A 580 23.80 -8.87 -67.23
N GLU A 581 23.51 -8.78 -65.92
CA GLU A 581 22.19 -8.39 -65.42
C GLU A 581 21.82 -6.95 -65.80
N LEU A 582 22.78 -6.02 -65.86
CA LEU A 582 22.53 -4.66 -66.36
C LEU A 582 22.19 -4.64 -67.86
N VAL A 583 22.88 -5.41 -68.70
CA VAL A 583 22.61 -5.52 -70.16
C VAL A 583 21.23 -6.13 -70.42
N GLU A 584 20.96 -7.30 -69.83
CA GLU A 584 19.71 -7.63 -69.14
C GLU A 584 18.59 -6.59 -69.13
N LEU A 585 18.69 -5.74 -68.10
CA LEU A 585 17.69 -4.76 -67.75
C LEU A 585 17.57 -3.68 -68.81
N LEU A 586 18.68 -3.21 -69.40
CA LEU A 586 18.65 -2.19 -70.47
C LEU A 586 17.84 -2.68 -71.68
N ARG A 587 17.96 -3.96 -72.04
CA ARG A 587 17.13 -4.59 -73.08
C ARG A 587 15.65 -4.56 -72.69
N LEU A 588 15.32 -4.94 -71.46
CA LEU A 588 13.94 -4.94 -70.95
C LEU A 588 13.34 -3.53 -70.86
N CYS A 589 14.16 -2.51 -70.56
CA CYS A 589 13.77 -1.10 -70.54
C CYS A 589 13.52 -0.52 -71.94
N GLY A 590 13.96 -1.22 -73.00
CA GLY A 590 13.94 -0.73 -74.37
C GLY A 590 15.08 0.24 -74.73
N ASP A 591 16.06 0.42 -73.84
CA ASP A 591 17.25 1.24 -74.09
C ASP A 591 18.28 0.45 -74.90
N THR A 592 18.02 0.34 -76.20
CA THR A 592 18.87 -0.35 -77.18
C THR A 592 20.26 0.25 -77.29
N ALA A 593 20.39 1.57 -77.15
CA ALA A 593 21.67 2.27 -77.22
C ALA A 593 22.52 1.99 -75.98
N GLY A 594 21.92 2.08 -74.78
CA GLY A 594 22.57 1.75 -73.52
C GLY A 594 22.97 0.28 -73.43
N GLN A 595 22.10 -0.63 -73.90
CA GLN A 595 22.38 -2.07 -73.98
C GLN A 595 23.62 -2.35 -74.85
N LEU A 596 23.68 -1.75 -76.04
CA LEU A 596 24.81 -1.90 -76.96
C LEU A 596 26.11 -1.34 -76.38
N ALA A 597 26.07 -0.14 -75.79
CA ALA A 597 27.26 0.50 -75.24
C ALA A 597 27.86 -0.31 -74.07
N ASN A 598 27.05 -0.67 -73.08
CA ASN A 598 27.50 -1.45 -71.93
C ASN A 598 27.89 -2.89 -72.32
N GLY A 599 27.16 -3.48 -73.27
CA GLY A 599 27.45 -4.81 -73.80
C GLY A 599 28.79 -4.86 -74.56
N LYS A 600 29.08 -3.87 -75.42
CA LYS A 600 30.37 -3.75 -76.11
C LYS A 600 31.52 -3.50 -75.14
N GLN A 601 31.32 -2.66 -74.12
CA GLN A 601 32.35 -2.41 -73.11
C GLN A 601 32.71 -3.71 -72.36
N LEU A 602 31.71 -4.44 -71.87
CA LEU A 602 31.92 -5.72 -71.20
C LEU A 602 32.59 -6.76 -72.12
N LEU A 603 32.17 -6.79 -73.39
CA LEU A 603 32.76 -7.67 -74.39
C LEU A 603 34.26 -7.40 -74.59
N ASN A 604 34.64 -6.13 -74.78
CA ASN A 604 36.04 -5.76 -74.99
C ASN A 604 36.91 -6.18 -73.79
N GLU A 605 36.45 -5.91 -72.57
CA GLU A 605 37.16 -6.30 -71.35
C GLU A 605 37.29 -7.84 -71.22
N LEU A 606 36.28 -8.61 -71.63
CA LEU A 606 36.35 -10.08 -71.64
C LEU A 606 37.33 -10.62 -72.68
N LEU A 607 37.39 -10.01 -73.87
CA LEU A 607 38.33 -10.37 -74.92
C LEU A 607 39.77 -10.04 -74.53
N GLU A 608 39.99 -8.90 -73.86
CA GLU A 608 41.29 -8.53 -73.28
C GLU A 608 41.75 -9.53 -72.21
N GLN A 609 40.82 -10.06 -71.40
CA GLN A 609 41.09 -11.09 -70.39
C GLN A 609 41.17 -12.52 -70.96
N GLY A 610 40.86 -12.71 -72.24
CA GLY A 610 40.90 -14.02 -72.91
C GLY A 610 39.74 -14.97 -72.53
N GLU A 611 38.67 -14.46 -71.95
CA GLU A 611 37.50 -15.22 -71.49
C GLU A 611 36.50 -15.44 -72.62
N PHE A 612 36.93 -16.17 -73.66
CA PHE A 612 36.19 -16.32 -74.92
C PHE A 612 34.80 -16.97 -74.77
N GLU A 613 34.61 -17.90 -73.84
CA GLU A 613 33.30 -18.55 -73.60
C GLU A 613 32.24 -17.56 -73.10
N LYS A 614 32.63 -16.68 -72.16
CA LYS A 614 31.77 -15.61 -71.62
C LYS A 614 31.52 -14.52 -72.67
N ALA A 615 32.52 -14.22 -73.51
CA ALA A 615 32.37 -13.29 -74.63
C ALA A 615 31.31 -13.78 -75.64
N VAL A 616 31.29 -15.08 -75.96
CA VAL A 616 30.24 -15.69 -76.81
C VAL A 616 28.86 -15.56 -76.21
N GLU A 617 28.71 -15.77 -74.89
CA GLU A 617 27.42 -15.66 -74.21
C GLU A 617 26.81 -14.26 -74.40
N ILE A 618 27.59 -13.20 -74.13
CA ILE A 618 27.12 -11.82 -74.30
C ILE A 618 26.91 -11.47 -75.77
N LEU A 619 27.86 -11.81 -76.65
CA LEU A 619 27.74 -11.53 -78.09
C LEU A 619 26.49 -12.19 -78.68
N SER A 620 26.18 -13.43 -78.29
CA SER A 620 24.97 -14.12 -78.76
C SER A 620 23.69 -13.38 -78.37
N ARG A 621 23.63 -12.81 -77.16
CA ARG A 621 22.50 -12.00 -76.66
C ARG A 621 22.41 -10.64 -77.37
N LEU A 622 23.55 -9.99 -77.60
CA LEU A 622 23.61 -8.72 -78.34
C LEU A 622 23.23 -8.89 -79.82
N VAL A 623 23.67 -9.97 -80.47
CA VAL A 623 23.26 -10.30 -81.85
C VAL A 623 21.78 -10.65 -81.93
N ALA A 624 21.23 -11.39 -80.95
CA ALA A 624 19.81 -11.70 -80.91
C ALA A 624 18.93 -10.44 -80.75
N SER A 625 19.37 -9.45 -79.97
CA SER A 625 18.68 -8.16 -79.82
C SER A 625 18.94 -7.19 -80.99
N HIS A 626 20.08 -7.30 -81.66
CA HIS A 626 20.48 -6.47 -82.79
C HIS A 626 20.85 -7.31 -84.03
N PRO A 627 19.90 -8.04 -84.64
CA PRO A 627 20.17 -9.00 -85.71
C PRO A 627 20.59 -8.36 -87.04
N LYS A 628 20.63 -7.02 -87.13
CA LYS A 628 21.09 -6.29 -88.32
C LYS A 628 22.48 -5.66 -88.13
N ASN A 629 23.08 -5.79 -86.95
CA ASN A 629 24.39 -5.20 -86.69
C ASN A 629 25.49 -6.13 -87.23
N SER A 630 26.09 -5.74 -88.36
CA SER A 630 27.13 -6.52 -89.03
C SER A 630 28.39 -6.70 -88.18
N GLU A 631 28.77 -5.70 -87.39
CA GLU A 631 29.97 -5.68 -86.55
C GLU A 631 29.88 -6.72 -85.42
N LEU A 632 28.75 -6.78 -84.71
CA LEU A 632 28.56 -7.76 -83.63
C LEU A 632 28.50 -9.20 -84.15
N MET A 633 27.89 -9.40 -85.33
CA MET A 633 27.86 -10.73 -85.93
C MET A 633 29.24 -11.17 -86.43
N LEU A 634 30.04 -10.25 -86.98
CA LEU A 634 31.41 -10.52 -87.39
C LEU A 634 32.27 -10.91 -86.17
N GLN A 635 32.20 -10.12 -85.08
CA GLN A 635 32.89 -10.42 -83.83
C GLN A 635 32.47 -11.78 -83.24
N LEU A 636 31.18 -12.15 -83.31
CA LEU A 636 30.73 -13.48 -82.88
C LEU A 636 31.32 -14.61 -83.74
N ALA A 637 31.44 -14.41 -85.05
CA ALA A 637 32.06 -15.38 -85.96
C ALA A 637 33.56 -15.54 -85.68
N GLU A 638 34.26 -14.44 -85.43
CA GLU A 638 35.69 -14.41 -85.07
C GLU A 638 35.95 -15.12 -83.73
N VAL A 639 35.13 -14.87 -82.71
CA VAL A 639 35.28 -15.52 -81.40
C VAL A 639 34.99 -17.03 -81.47
N TYR A 640 34.00 -17.47 -82.26
CA TYR A 640 33.78 -18.91 -82.49
C TYR A 640 34.95 -19.57 -83.23
N ALA A 641 35.57 -18.87 -84.19
CA ALA A 641 36.76 -19.35 -84.86
C ALA A 641 37.95 -19.45 -83.90
N ALA A 642 38.12 -18.48 -82.99
CA ALA A 642 39.14 -18.51 -81.94
C ALA A 642 38.94 -19.64 -80.91
N LEU A 643 37.69 -20.01 -80.61
CA LEU A 643 37.32 -21.15 -79.77
C LEU A 643 37.46 -22.51 -80.49
N GLY A 644 37.70 -22.52 -81.80
CA GLY A 644 37.81 -23.75 -82.61
C GLY A 644 36.46 -24.41 -82.97
N ASP A 645 35.32 -23.73 -82.76
CA ASP A 645 34.00 -24.21 -83.21
C ASP A 645 33.78 -23.78 -84.67
N GLU A 646 34.51 -24.42 -85.58
CA GLU A 646 34.54 -24.06 -87.01
C GLU A 646 33.15 -24.10 -87.66
N ARG A 647 32.29 -25.02 -87.21
CA ARG A 647 30.92 -25.17 -87.72
C ARG A 647 30.05 -23.95 -87.41
N LYS A 648 30.10 -23.45 -86.16
CA LYS A 648 29.33 -22.24 -85.78
C LYS A 648 29.93 -21.00 -86.42
N ALA A 649 31.25 -20.87 -86.42
CA ALA A 649 31.96 -19.77 -87.07
C ALA A 649 31.57 -19.65 -88.55
N PHE A 650 31.61 -20.77 -89.29
CA PHE A 650 31.21 -20.83 -90.69
C PHE A 650 29.77 -20.33 -90.91
N ARG A 651 28.83 -20.78 -90.08
CA ARG A 651 27.43 -20.33 -90.15
C ARG A 651 27.30 -18.82 -89.94
N PHE A 652 27.99 -18.25 -88.94
CA PHE A 652 27.90 -16.82 -88.66
C PHE A 652 28.60 -15.97 -89.72
N TYR A 653 29.79 -16.34 -90.20
CA TYR A 653 30.44 -15.64 -91.32
C TYR A 653 29.55 -15.60 -92.57
N LYS A 654 28.88 -16.71 -92.88
CA LYS A 654 27.92 -16.76 -94.00
C LYS A 654 26.77 -15.75 -93.82
N HIS A 655 26.25 -15.61 -92.61
CA HIS A 655 25.19 -14.63 -92.31
C HIS A 655 25.69 -13.17 -92.30
N VAL A 656 26.95 -12.93 -91.97
CA VAL A 656 27.57 -11.60 -91.89
C VAL A 656 27.81 -10.98 -93.28
N VAL A 657 28.22 -11.78 -94.28
CA VAL A 657 28.61 -11.27 -95.61
C VAL A 657 27.53 -10.37 -96.26
N PRO A 658 26.23 -10.76 -96.30
CA PRO A 658 25.18 -9.87 -96.82
C PRO A 658 24.99 -8.61 -95.98
N LEU A 659 25.17 -8.67 -94.65
CA LEU A 659 25.03 -7.52 -93.76
C LEU A 659 26.18 -6.51 -93.94
N LEU A 660 27.42 -6.98 -94.05
CA LEU A 660 28.59 -6.12 -94.33
C LEU A 660 28.48 -5.43 -95.69
N GLN A 661 27.89 -6.09 -96.68
CA GLN A 661 27.63 -5.49 -97.98
C GLN A 661 26.57 -4.38 -97.89
N LEU A 662 25.50 -4.59 -97.12
CA LEU A 662 24.47 -3.58 -96.87
C LEU A 662 25.03 -2.35 -96.13
N ASP A 663 25.96 -2.58 -95.20
CA ASP A 663 26.64 -1.50 -94.45
C ASP A 663 27.79 -0.83 -95.24
N GLY A 664 28.05 -1.26 -96.49
CA GLY A 664 29.08 -0.69 -97.38
C GLY A 664 30.52 -1.11 -97.06
N LYS A 665 30.72 -2.05 -96.13
CA LYS A 665 32.02 -2.56 -95.70
C LYS A 665 32.53 -3.71 -96.58
N LEU A 666 32.75 -3.40 -97.87
CA LEU A 666 33.10 -4.41 -98.89
C LEU A 666 34.45 -5.10 -98.64
N SER A 667 35.41 -4.42 -98.00
CA SER A 667 36.71 -5.00 -97.65
C SER A 667 36.58 -6.10 -96.59
N GLU A 668 35.85 -5.83 -95.51
CA GLU A 668 35.57 -6.80 -94.45
C GLU A 668 34.75 -7.99 -94.97
N ALA A 669 33.80 -7.73 -95.88
CA ALA A 669 33.02 -8.79 -96.51
C ALA A 669 33.88 -9.76 -97.35
N LYS A 670 34.92 -9.25 -98.04
CA LYS A 670 35.88 -10.09 -98.78
C LYS A 670 36.75 -10.91 -97.84
N VAL A 671 37.22 -10.32 -96.74
CA VAL A 671 37.99 -11.05 -95.71
C VAL A 671 37.15 -12.16 -95.09
N ALA A 672 35.88 -11.90 -94.77
CA ALA A 672 34.97 -12.93 -94.27
C ALA A 672 34.75 -14.08 -95.29
N LEU A 673 34.70 -13.78 -96.59
CA LEU A 673 34.65 -14.80 -97.64
C LEU A 673 35.95 -15.61 -97.76
N ASP A 674 37.11 -14.97 -97.61
CA ASP A 674 38.41 -15.64 -97.62
C ASP A 674 38.54 -16.61 -96.42
N LEU A 675 38.06 -16.19 -95.25
CA LEU A 675 37.99 -17.04 -94.05
C LEU A 675 37.00 -18.19 -94.22
N LEU A 676 35.82 -17.94 -94.80
CA LEU A 676 34.87 -19.01 -95.16
C LEU A 676 35.47 -20.04 -96.11
N GLN A 677 36.25 -19.59 -97.11
CA GLN A 677 36.88 -20.47 -98.08
C GLN A 677 37.88 -21.42 -97.41
N GLY A 678 38.67 -20.91 -96.45
CA GLY A 678 39.64 -21.70 -95.68
C GLY A 678 39.02 -22.76 -94.75
N MET A 679 37.76 -22.57 -94.33
CA MET A 679 37.04 -23.45 -93.38
C MET A 679 36.08 -24.44 -94.07
N SER A 680 35.98 -24.41 -95.40
CA SER A 680 34.91 -25.08 -96.16
C SER A 680 35.33 -26.38 -96.84
N GLU A 681 34.38 -27.32 -96.95
CA GLU A 681 34.49 -28.51 -97.81
C GLU A 681 34.35 -28.12 -99.31
N GLU A 682 34.94 -28.90 -100.23
CA GLU A 682 35.03 -28.59 -101.68
C GLU A 682 33.71 -28.16 -102.33
N HIS A 683 32.57 -28.69 -101.87
CA HIS A 683 31.24 -28.36 -102.39
C HIS A 683 30.84 -26.91 -102.11
N GLU A 684 31.21 -26.36 -100.95
CA GLU A 684 30.83 -25.01 -100.51
C GLU A 684 31.77 -23.92 -101.05
N GLN A 685 33.00 -24.27 -101.44
CA GLN A 685 33.97 -23.37 -102.07
C GLN A 685 33.42 -22.73 -103.37
N SER A 686 32.66 -23.51 -104.15
CA SER A 686 32.04 -23.02 -105.38
C SER A 686 31.05 -21.86 -105.13
N MET A 687 30.26 -21.94 -104.06
CA MET A 687 29.32 -20.89 -103.66
C MET A 687 30.04 -19.64 -103.15
N ILE A 688 31.15 -19.80 -102.42
CA ILE A 688 31.93 -18.70 -101.85
C ILE A 688 32.63 -17.89 -102.97
N ILE A 689 33.17 -18.55 -103.99
CA ILE A 689 33.76 -17.88 -105.17
C ILE A 689 32.71 -17.06 -105.93
N MET A 690 31.51 -17.61 -106.14
CA MET A 690 30.40 -16.89 -106.76
C MET A 690 29.92 -15.69 -105.93
N ALA A 691 29.90 -15.81 -104.59
CA ALA A 691 29.61 -14.70 -103.71
C ALA A 691 30.64 -13.57 -103.83
N ARG A 692 31.93 -13.91 -103.91
CA ARG A 692 33.03 -12.94 -104.12
C ARG A 692 32.89 -12.20 -105.44
N GLU A 693 32.63 -12.91 -106.53
CA GLU A 693 32.40 -12.29 -107.84
C GLU A 693 31.20 -11.34 -107.84
N ARG A 694 30.14 -11.66 -107.09
CA ARG A 694 28.97 -10.77 -106.95
C ARG A 694 29.33 -9.49 -106.22
N ILE A 695 30.12 -9.57 -105.14
CA ILE A 695 30.63 -8.38 -104.43
C ILE A 695 31.49 -7.53 -105.37
N ASP A 696 32.40 -8.13 -106.15
CA ASP A 696 33.27 -7.42 -107.10
C ASP A 696 32.48 -6.74 -108.24
N LYS A 697 31.35 -7.33 -108.65
CA LYS A 697 30.42 -6.78 -109.64
C LYS A 697 29.37 -5.82 -109.04
N GLY A 698 29.38 -5.59 -107.72
CA GLY A 698 28.44 -4.71 -107.02
C GLY A 698 27.02 -5.28 -106.84
N HIS A 699 26.82 -6.58 -107.04
CA HIS A 699 25.53 -7.26 -106.87
C HIS A 699 25.33 -7.77 -105.44
N SER A 700 24.10 -7.75 -104.91
CA SER A 700 23.78 -8.25 -103.57
C SER A 700 24.03 -9.76 -103.43
N VAL A 701 24.72 -10.16 -102.36
CA VAL A 701 24.95 -11.57 -102.01
C VAL A 701 23.66 -12.16 -101.41
N ASP A 702 23.07 -13.10 -102.14
CA ASP A 702 21.90 -13.89 -101.73
C ASP A 702 22.29 -15.37 -101.83
N TRP A 703 22.52 -15.99 -100.67
CA TRP A 703 23.06 -17.34 -100.60
C TRP A 703 22.11 -18.41 -101.16
N ASP A 704 20.79 -18.18 -101.16
CA ASP A 704 19.85 -19.16 -101.71
C ASP A 704 19.87 -19.13 -103.25
N LYS A 705 19.99 -17.94 -103.85
CA LYS A 705 20.19 -17.80 -105.30
C LYS A 705 21.55 -18.36 -105.73
N ILE A 706 22.60 -18.09 -104.96
CA ILE A 706 23.95 -18.62 -105.22
C ILE A 706 23.97 -20.14 -105.10
N ARG A 707 23.27 -20.73 -104.12
CA ARG A 707 23.13 -22.19 -103.98
C ARG A 707 22.44 -22.80 -105.20
N GLN A 708 21.33 -22.24 -105.65
CA GLN A 708 20.59 -22.73 -106.83
C GLN A 708 21.45 -22.67 -108.12
N GLU A 709 22.22 -21.60 -108.30
CA GLU A 709 23.12 -21.43 -109.45
C GLU A 709 24.33 -22.38 -109.37
N ALA A 710 24.94 -22.55 -108.19
CA ALA A 710 26.02 -23.50 -107.98
C ALA A 710 25.59 -24.96 -108.22
N GLU A 711 24.38 -25.35 -107.81
CA GLU A 711 23.79 -26.66 -108.11
C GLU A 711 23.52 -26.82 -109.61
N GLN A 712 23.05 -25.78 -110.30
CA GLN A 712 22.88 -25.80 -111.76
C GLN A 712 24.21 -25.92 -112.49
N ASP A 713 25.26 -25.22 -112.04
CA ASP A 713 26.60 -25.28 -112.63
C ASP A 713 27.31 -26.61 -112.34
N GLN A 714 27.11 -27.20 -111.16
CA GLN A 714 27.57 -28.57 -110.89
C GLN A 714 26.82 -29.59 -111.75
N ARG A 715 25.50 -29.45 -111.94
CA ARG A 715 24.73 -30.30 -112.89
C ARG A 715 25.23 -30.13 -114.33
N ARG A 716 25.58 -28.91 -114.75
CA ARG A 716 26.16 -28.63 -116.08
C ARG A 716 27.57 -29.20 -116.25
N ARG A 717 28.41 -29.16 -115.21
CA ARG A 717 29.74 -29.78 -115.18
C ARG A 717 29.68 -31.31 -115.17
N ALA A 718 28.76 -31.90 -114.41
CA ALA A 718 28.49 -33.34 -114.43
C ALA A 718 27.93 -33.82 -115.78
N ALA A 719 27.25 -32.93 -116.53
CA ALA A 719 26.79 -33.16 -117.90
C ALA A 719 27.86 -32.86 -118.99
N GLY A 720 29.09 -32.50 -118.63
CA GLY A 720 30.23 -32.40 -119.56
C GLY A 720 30.31 -31.16 -120.45
N LEU A 721 29.65 -30.05 -120.10
CA LEU A 721 29.46 -28.88 -120.98
C LEU A 721 30.32 -27.63 -120.67
N VAL A 722 31.43 -27.73 -119.93
CA VAL A 722 32.30 -26.57 -119.60
C VAL A 722 33.82 -26.92 -119.65
N LEU A 723 34.61 -26.09 -120.35
CA LEU A 723 36.09 -26.11 -120.43
C LEU A 723 36.75 -25.52 -119.16
N PRO A 724 37.97 -25.95 -118.75
CA PRO A 724 38.61 -25.51 -117.51
C PRO A 724 39.09 -24.06 -117.59
N LEU A 725 38.86 -23.29 -116.51
CA LEU A 725 39.45 -21.97 -116.27
C LEU A 725 40.96 -22.12 -116.09
N GLY A 726 41.73 -21.31 -116.82
CA GLY A 726 43.14 -21.55 -117.13
C GLY A 726 44.14 -21.48 -115.98
N ASP A 727 45.10 -22.40 -116.06
CA ASP A 727 46.40 -22.40 -115.39
C ASP A 727 47.26 -21.18 -115.79
N LYS A 728 47.98 -20.60 -114.82
CA LYS A 728 49.26 -19.91 -115.05
C LYS A 728 50.33 -20.54 -114.14
N PRO A 729 51.56 -20.79 -114.64
CA PRO A 729 52.53 -21.66 -113.96
C PRO A 729 53.37 -20.96 -112.89
N ALA A 730 53.94 -21.81 -112.04
CA ALA A 730 54.69 -21.59 -110.81
C ALA A 730 55.97 -20.72 -110.90
N GLU A 731 56.20 -19.90 -109.88
CA GLU A 731 57.54 -19.46 -109.45
C GLU A 731 57.93 -20.16 -108.14
N LYS A 732 59.02 -20.93 -108.21
CA LYS A 732 59.66 -21.62 -107.09
C LYS A 732 60.53 -20.63 -106.31
N ILE A 733 60.31 -20.51 -105.00
CA ILE A 733 61.27 -19.95 -104.03
C ILE A 733 61.52 -21.04 -102.97
N PRO A 734 62.78 -21.29 -102.54
CA PRO A 734 63.19 -22.57 -102.00
C PRO A 734 62.87 -22.75 -100.52
N VAL A 735 62.63 -24.03 -100.16
CA VAL A 735 62.47 -24.54 -98.80
C VAL A 735 63.85 -24.61 -98.11
N LYS A 736 64.00 -23.95 -96.96
CA LYS A 736 64.98 -24.30 -95.93
C LYS A 736 64.25 -24.52 -94.59
N SER A 737 64.19 -25.80 -94.22
CA SER A 737 64.36 -26.40 -92.89
C SER A 737 64.02 -25.61 -91.60
N GLU A 738 63.14 -26.24 -90.81
CA GLU A 738 63.14 -26.42 -89.35
C GLU A 738 62.69 -25.29 -88.38
N ARG A 739 61.49 -25.54 -87.80
CA ARG A 739 61.00 -25.31 -86.41
C ARG A 739 60.85 -23.85 -85.88
N PRO A 740 60.11 -23.63 -84.77
CA PRO A 740 58.78 -24.09 -84.36
C PRO A 740 57.82 -22.89 -84.06
N LEU A 741 56.58 -23.19 -83.67
CA LEU A 741 55.55 -22.30 -83.08
C LEU A 741 56.08 -20.96 -82.50
N GLN A 742 55.65 -19.84 -83.07
CA GLN A 742 55.54 -18.56 -82.36
C GLN A 742 54.42 -17.69 -82.93
N ARG A 743 53.50 -17.35 -82.03
CA ARG A 743 52.50 -16.27 -82.03
C ARG A 743 52.70 -15.18 -83.09
N VAL A 744 51.64 -14.88 -83.85
CA VAL A 744 51.38 -13.53 -84.36
C VAL A 744 49.94 -13.16 -84.04
N ILE A 745 49.82 -12.40 -82.94
CA ILE A 745 48.67 -11.58 -82.57
C ILE A 745 48.66 -10.39 -83.54
N PRO A 746 47.53 -9.96 -84.15
CA PRO A 746 47.46 -8.63 -84.73
C PRO A 746 47.29 -7.61 -83.60
N ARG A 747 48.33 -6.80 -83.39
CA ARG A 747 48.35 -5.66 -82.48
C ARG A 747 47.47 -4.53 -83.02
N VAL A 748 46.40 -4.23 -82.27
CA VAL A 748 45.88 -2.89 -81.95
C VAL A 748 45.36 -3.11 -80.53
N ILE A 749 46.01 -2.72 -79.42
CA ILE A 749 46.36 -1.39 -78.90
C ILE A 749 47.49 -1.62 -77.88
N THR A 750 48.53 -0.79 -77.84
CA THR A 750 49.49 -0.75 -76.73
C THR A 750 49.10 0.36 -75.75
N PRO A 751 48.97 0.08 -74.44
CA PRO A 751 49.13 1.10 -73.40
C PRO A 751 50.61 1.24 -73.06
N THR A 752 51.07 2.48 -72.93
CA THR A 752 52.37 2.86 -72.40
C THR A 752 52.35 2.73 -70.88
N ASP A 753 53.18 1.83 -70.33
CA ASP A 753 53.49 1.78 -68.91
C ASP A 753 54.52 2.85 -68.55
N ASP A 754 54.37 3.43 -67.36
CA ASP A 754 55.50 3.69 -66.43
C ASP A 754 54.94 4.06 -65.03
N LEU A 755 54.60 3.02 -64.25
CA LEU A 755 54.96 2.81 -62.82
C LEU A 755 54.34 1.53 -62.27
#